data_AF-A0A5C7AE46-F1
#
_entry.id   AF-A0A5C7AE46-F1
#
_cell.length_a   1.000
_cell.length_b   1.000
_cell.length_c   1.000
_cell.angle_alpha   90.00
_cell.angle_beta   90.00
_cell.angle_gamma   90.00
#
_symmetry.space_group_name_H-M   'P 1'
#
loop_
_entity.id
_entity.type
_entity.pdbx_description
1 polymer ?
#
loop_
_entity_poly.entity_id
_entity_poly.type
_entity_poly.pdbx_seq_one_letter_code
_entity_poly.pdbx_strand_id
1 'polypeptide(L)'
;MKTETTKKRLWRTILVAFSITVFLGSCQDEFDQLLGICPEVESTNPSDEAIGVQLNKTIAVTFNDTMNPTSITDASFSLRVINSSGETENIVAGALSYDAATNTMSFLPDAPLAPNTTYTGKVEPIVTDLTGNVLQTPYIWTFTTGESPAVIATDPEDLSTGNALNKAITAKFSTSMDPETIKASSFTIKAGTTTIAGVVSYMDSTATFTPSIDLLPATTYTGTISVEATNTDGIPLAEEYTWTFNTGDAPTVVSVDPKDLEKNVAGNKVISAIFSEMMDGASINASSFTLKTGTVAVAGTVSYSDLTAVFKPLTQLLSNTTYTATISKTAKNPLGISITNDFVWNFTTSASNVAVAPTVTSTDPLNNATNVALNKVVKATFSEAMNSSTVTGATFTLKQGNTAVAGTITYSGTTASFTPNSPLSPSLVYTATITTGAKNSAGTALASNYQWAFTTAASNVAVAPTVTSTDPVNNATNIGLNKVVKATFSELMNPATISGTTFTLKQGANTINGSVTYSGTTASFSPSNPLSPNLTYTATITTGAKNLAGTALASNYVWNFTTAASNVAVAPTVTSTDPVNNATNVALNKVVKATFSEAMNSSTVTEATFTLKQGNTAVAGAVTYSGTTASFTPNSPLTPSLVYTATITTGAKNPAGTALASNYQWTFTTAAVVAPRVLSTDPQNNATNIELNKVVKATFSELMNPATISGTTFTLKQGANTINGSVTYSGTTASFSPSNPLSPNLTYTATITTGAQNLAGTGLAEDYVWTFKTLTQQSASFVDLKTAGRFGIFAATGISNNAGFSEIRNLDVGITPGARSSVTGFPPAKIINGAIYASDDLSPAGVAAMLVQAKKDLTEAYLFAEGATSPAPATVAGDQGGKTLAPGIYKSNSTLLIQSGDLTLDAQGDPNAVWIFQIASGFTTVGGAGGSVILSGGAQAKNIFWQVGSSATIGDNTKFKGNVLALTSITMNSNATIVGRMLVINGAVVMTNTNIIEKP
;
A
#
# COMPACT_ATOMS: atom_id res chain seq x y z
N MET A 1 -35.02 2.58 42.58
CA MET A 1 -35.08 2.27 44.03
C MET A 1 -33.78 2.81 44.63
N LYS A 2 -33.83 3.92 45.38
CA LYS A 2 -33.84 3.97 46.86
C LYS A 2 -32.56 3.35 47.46
N THR A 3 -31.73 3.95 48.31
CA THR A 3 -31.70 5.23 49.05
C THR A 3 -30.37 5.26 49.83
N GLU A 4 -29.88 6.47 50.13
CA GLU A 4 -29.20 6.91 51.38
C GLU A 4 -28.05 6.14 52.07
N THR A 5 -26.92 6.85 52.17
CA THR A 5 -26.27 7.40 53.39
C THR A 5 -26.07 6.57 54.68
N THR A 6 -24.79 6.55 55.10
CA THR A 6 -24.23 6.68 56.48
C THR A 6 -24.05 5.47 57.44
N LYS A 7 -22.81 5.33 57.96
CA LYS A 7 -22.36 5.19 59.39
C LYS A 7 -21.47 3.98 59.75
N LYS A 8 -20.32 4.29 60.37
CA LYS A 8 -19.76 3.83 61.69
C LYS A 8 -18.22 3.86 61.61
N ARG A 9 -17.40 4.63 62.33
CA ARG A 9 -17.30 5.12 63.74
C ARG A 9 -16.88 4.05 64.77
N LEU A 10 -15.62 4.13 65.24
CA LEU A 10 -15.06 3.72 66.56
C LEU A 10 -13.62 4.34 66.61
N TRP A 11 -13.22 5.39 67.35
CA TRP A 11 -13.20 5.81 68.77
C TRP A 11 -12.27 5.02 69.72
N ARG A 12 -11.16 5.67 70.13
CA ARG A 12 -10.60 5.89 71.51
C ARG A 12 -9.24 6.62 71.38
N THR A 13 -9.09 7.92 71.64
CA THR A 13 -8.87 8.66 72.91
C THR A 13 -7.55 8.35 73.64
N ILE A 14 -6.56 9.27 73.55
CA ILE A 14 -5.63 9.64 74.64
C ILE A 14 -5.41 11.16 74.58
N LEU A 15 -5.36 11.75 75.76
CA LEU A 15 -5.46 13.15 76.14
C LEU A 15 -4.12 13.57 76.76
N VAL A 16 -3.44 14.59 76.22
CA VAL A 16 -2.43 15.38 76.96
C VAL A 16 -2.49 16.83 76.48
N ALA A 17 -2.68 17.72 77.44
CA ALA A 17 -2.79 19.18 77.30
C ALA A 17 -1.44 19.83 77.03
N PHE A 18 -1.42 20.94 76.28
CA PHE A 18 -0.39 21.96 76.47
C PHE A 18 -0.97 23.37 76.29
N SER A 19 -0.71 24.20 77.30
CA SER A 19 -1.23 25.53 77.53
C SER A 19 -0.82 26.55 76.47
N ILE A 20 -1.78 27.38 76.06
CA ILE A 20 -1.51 28.73 75.55
C ILE A 20 -0.84 29.52 76.68
N THR A 21 0.42 29.89 76.50
CA THR A 21 1.10 30.89 77.33
C THR A 21 1.54 32.01 76.40
N VAL A 22 0.83 33.14 76.48
CA VAL A 22 1.29 34.42 75.93
C VAL A 22 2.44 34.88 76.81
N PHE A 23 3.68 34.82 76.31
CA PHE A 23 4.79 35.56 76.90
C PHE A 23 4.89 36.91 76.19
N LEU A 24 4.33 37.93 76.84
CA LEU A 24 4.83 39.29 76.74
C LEU A 24 6.25 39.28 77.33
N GLY A 25 7.25 39.21 76.47
CA GLY A 25 8.65 39.49 76.79
C GLY A 25 8.97 40.92 76.40
N SER A 26 8.71 41.84 77.33
CA SER A 26 9.24 43.21 77.30
C SER A 26 10.75 43.20 77.48
N CYS A 27 11.48 43.93 76.64
CA CYS A 27 12.75 44.53 77.04
C CYS A 27 12.55 46.06 77.09
N GLN A 28 12.67 46.64 78.29
CA GLN A 28 13.15 48.01 78.53
C GLN A 28 14.63 47.87 78.94
N ASP A 29 15.57 48.74 78.62
CA ASP A 29 15.62 50.02 77.91
C ASP A 29 17.10 50.35 77.66
N GLU A 30 17.33 51.40 76.87
CA GLU A 30 18.47 52.31 76.78
C GLU A 30 19.41 52.14 75.55
N PHE A 31 19.36 53.21 74.74
CA PHE A 31 20.12 53.61 73.54
C PHE A 31 19.38 53.51 72.20
N ASP A 32 19.38 54.65 71.52
CA ASP A 32 18.66 55.04 70.29
C ASP A 32 18.28 53.89 69.34
N GLN A 33 16.99 53.85 68.97
CA GLN A 33 16.52 53.07 67.83
C GLN A 33 17.24 53.51 66.54
N LEU A 34 18.22 52.74 66.10
CA LEU A 34 18.24 52.33 64.70
C LEU A 34 17.47 51.01 64.62
N LEU A 35 16.27 51.06 64.03
CA LEU A 35 15.57 49.86 63.58
C LEU A 35 16.46 49.16 62.53
N GLY A 36 17.32 48.24 62.97
CA GLY A 36 18.04 47.33 62.10
C GLY A 36 17.05 46.31 61.55
N ILE A 37 16.93 46.22 60.22
CA ILE A 37 16.12 45.19 59.56
C ILE A 37 16.87 43.86 59.77
N CYS A 38 16.22 42.85 60.35
CA CYS A 38 16.85 41.53 60.49
C CYS A 38 17.12 40.94 59.09
N PRO A 39 18.23 40.21 58.90
CA PRO A 39 18.49 39.56 57.63
C PRO A 39 17.41 38.50 57.35
N GLU A 40 16.89 38.50 56.12
CA GLU A 40 15.88 37.59 55.58
C GLU A 40 16.36 37.05 54.23
N VAL A 41 15.99 35.80 53.92
CA VAL A 41 16.21 35.23 52.58
C VAL A 41 15.18 35.82 51.62
N GLU A 42 15.63 36.63 50.67
CA GLU A 42 14.78 37.27 49.66
C GLU A 42 14.45 36.31 48.52
N SER A 43 15.42 35.50 48.10
CA SER A 43 15.21 34.50 47.05
C SER A 43 16.23 33.36 47.09
N THR A 44 15.87 32.23 46.48
CA THR A 44 16.74 31.09 46.24
C THR A 44 16.79 30.73 44.75
N ASN A 45 17.91 30.17 44.31
CA ASN A 45 18.08 29.64 42.95
C ASN A 45 18.83 28.31 43.04
N PRO A 46 18.18 27.17 42.82
CA PRO A 46 16.79 27.00 42.39
C PRO A 46 15.78 27.54 43.39
N SER A 47 14.67 28.09 42.87
CA SER A 47 13.55 28.53 43.70
C SER A 47 12.92 27.36 44.45
N ASP A 48 12.20 27.64 45.52
CA ASP A 48 11.44 26.61 46.24
C ASP A 48 10.49 25.85 45.29
N GLU A 49 10.43 24.53 45.47
CA GLU A 49 9.70 23.56 44.65
C GLU A 49 10.09 23.52 43.15
N ALA A 50 11.23 24.09 42.75
CA ALA A 50 11.69 24.01 41.37
C ALA A 50 11.87 22.55 40.91
N ILE A 51 11.41 22.22 39.71
CA ILE A 51 11.60 20.91 39.06
C ILE A 51 12.45 21.06 37.80
N GLY A 52 13.10 19.99 37.34
CA GLY A 52 13.95 20.03 36.14
C GLY A 52 15.28 20.75 36.37
N VAL A 53 15.75 20.81 37.62
CA VAL A 53 17.01 21.50 37.94
C VAL A 53 18.20 20.77 37.31
N GLN A 54 19.11 21.54 36.69
CA GLN A 54 20.36 21.03 36.13
C GLN A 54 21.22 20.34 37.19
N LEU A 55 21.86 19.24 36.81
CA LEU A 55 22.66 18.44 37.74
C LEU A 55 23.88 19.22 38.29
N ASN A 56 24.43 20.17 37.52
CA ASN A 56 25.59 20.99 37.92
C ASN A 56 25.19 22.36 38.48
N LYS A 57 23.94 22.54 38.90
CA LYS A 57 23.44 23.83 39.34
C LYS A 57 24.11 24.28 40.64
N THR A 58 24.72 25.46 40.62
CA THR A 58 25.11 26.18 41.85
C THR A 58 23.85 26.61 42.60
N ILE A 59 23.79 26.30 43.88
CA ILE A 59 22.67 26.65 44.75
C ILE A 59 22.95 28.01 45.37
N ALA A 60 22.11 29.01 45.08
CA ALA A 60 22.29 30.37 45.56
C ALA A 60 21.14 30.81 46.48
N VAL A 61 21.48 31.63 47.48
CA VAL A 61 20.58 32.26 48.44
C VAL A 61 20.91 33.73 48.50
N THR A 62 19.95 34.59 48.17
CA THR A 62 20.12 36.05 48.22
C THR A 62 19.39 36.59 49.45
N PHE A 63 20.08 37.44 50.21
CA PHE A 63 19.56 38.06 51.42
C PHE A 63 19.14 39.51 51.16
N ASN A 64 18.16 39.99 51.93
CA ASN A 64 17.68 41.38 51.88
C ASN A 64 18.72 42.42 52.36
N ASP A 65 19.82 41.99 53.00
CA ASP A 65 20.89 42.84 53.53
C ASP A 65 22.27 42.18 53.40
N THR A 66 23.33 42.97 53.57
CA THR A 66 24.72 42.50 53.52
C THR A 66 25.07 41.69 54.77
N MET A 67 25.44 40.43 54.54
CA MET A 67 25.78 39.44 55.55
C MET A 67 27.24 39.55 55.99
N ASN A 68 27.52 39.20 57.25
CA ASN A 68 28.87 39.02 57.75
C ASN A 68 29.48 37.73 57.15
N PRO A 69 30.52 37.83 56.30
CA PRO A 69 31.10 36.67 55.63
C PRO A 69 31.64 35.60 56.61
N THR A 70 32.04 35.99 57.82
CA THR A 70 32.56 35.05 58.83
C THR A 70 31.48 34.19 59.48
N SER A 71 30.20 34.58 59.35
CA SER A 71 29.04 33.80 59.82
C SER A 71 28.58 32.75 58.80
N ILE A 72 29.05 32.85 57.54
CA ILE A 72 28.73 31.95 56.45
C ILE A 72 29.80 30.84 56.41
N THR A 73 29.45 29.68 56.94
CA THR A 73 30.35 28.52 57.11
C THR A 73 29.61 27.23 56.75
N ASP A 74 30.31 26.09 56.73
CA ASP A 74 29.65 24.79 56.50
C ASP A 74 28.62 24.42 57.59
N ALA A 75 28.65 25.10 58.74
CA ALA A 75 27.64 24.96 59.79
C ALA A 75 26.37 25.79 59.51
N SER A 76 26.44 26.80 58.63
CA SER A 76 25.34 27.73 58.37
C SER A 76 24.46 27.33 57.20
N PHE A 77 24.92 26.42 56.34
CA PHE A 77 24.18 25.92 55.20
C PHE A 77 24.29 24.39 55.06
N SER A 78 23.21 23.72 54.68
CA SER A 78 23.26 22.31 54.26
C SER A 78 22.35 22.04 53.08
N LEU A 79 22.83 21.20 52.16
CA LEU A 79 22.05 20.61 51.08
C LEU A 79 21.91 19.11 51.34
N ARG A 80 20.69 18.57 51.32
CA ARG A 80 20.42 17.17 51.67
C ARG A 80 19.49 16.50 50.68
N VAL A 81 19.66 15.19 50.46
CA VAL A 81 18.73 14.38 49.65
C VAL A 81 17.53 13.96 50.51
N ILE A 82 16.32 14.07 49.96
CA ILE A 82 15.12 13.42 50.50
C ILE A 82 15.00 12.04 49.84
N ASN A 83 14.96 10.96 50.62
CA ASN A 83 14.67 9.63 50.08
C ASN A 83 13.15 9.48 49.79
N SER A 84 12.76 8.47 49.01
CA SER A 84 11.36 8.22 48.62
C SER A 84 10.40 7.94 49.79
N SER A 85 10.92 7.79 51.02
CA SER A 85 10.17 7.69 52.28
C SER A 85 10.02 9.02 53.05
N GLY A 86 10.60 10.13 52.56
CA GLY A 86 10.52 11.44 53.21
C GLY A 86 11.55 11.65 54.34
N GLU A 87 12.52 10.76 54.49
CA GLU A 87 13.60 10.86 55.48
C GLU A 87 14.86 11.48 54.86
N THR A 88 15.57 12.29 55.63
CA THR A 88 16.76 13.04 55.19
C THR A 88 18.02 12.21 55.42
N GLU A 89 18.61 11.64 54.37
CA GLU A 89 19.59 10.56 54.56
C GLU A 89 21.05 10.94 54.28
N ASN A 90 21.35 11.93 53.42
CA ASN A 90 22.75 12.28 53.12
C ASN A 90 22.95 13.79 52.88
N ILE A 91 24.03 14.35 53.45
CA ILE A 91 24.53 15.71 53.15
C ILE A 91 25.29 15.66 51.83
N VAL A 92 24.97 16.57 50.91
CA VAL A 92 25.74 16.80 49.68
C VAL A 92 26.99 17.59 50.04
N ALA A 93 28.16 17.07 49.70
CA ALA A 93 29.43 17.78 49.86
C ALA A 93 29.58 18.89 48.79
N GLY A 94 30.18 20.01 49.15
CA GLY A 94 30.37 21.15 48.27
C GLY A 94 31.05 22.32 48.96
N ALA A 95 31.36 23.35 48.18
CA ALA A 95 32.04 24.56 48.65
C ALA A 95 31.06 25.73 48.78
N LEU A 96 31.12 26.43 49.91
CA LEU A 96 30.33 27.63 50.18
C LEU A 96 31.14 28.90 49.88
N SER A 97 30.45 29.92 49.35
CA SER A 97 31.02 31.24 49.06
C SER A 97 29.98 32.33 49.28
N TYR A 98 30.44 33.57 49.48
CA TYR A 98 29.56 34.73 49.66
C TYR A 98 30.07 35.92 48.86
N ASP A 99 29.16 36.55 48.12
CA ASP A 99 29.40 37.80 47.39
C ASP A 99 28.62 38.94 48.04
N ALA A 100 29.36 39.86 48.68
CA ALA A 100 28.80 41.03 49.35
C ALA A 100 28.25 42.09 48.39
N ALA A 101 28.63 42.09 47.11
CA ALA A 101 28.11 43.04 46.13
C ALA A 101 26.67 42.70 45.71
N THR A 102 26.31 41.42 45.80
CA THR A 102 25.00 40.87 45.39
C THR A 102 24.22 40.29 46.56
N ASN A 103 24.72 40.43 47.79
CA ASN A 103 24.19 39.81 49.01
C ASN A 103 23.88 38.32 48.85
N THR A 104 24.68 37.59 48.07
CA THR A 104 24.36 36.22 47.64
C THR A 104 25.37 35.22 48.19
N MET A 105 24.86 34.23 48.93
CA MET A 105 25.59 33.02 49.31
C MET A 105 25.43 31.98 48.19
N SER A 106 26.53 31.37 47.76
CA SER A 106 26.54 30.33 46.72
C SER A 106 27.19 29.06 47.24
N PHE A 107 26.51 27.94 47.05
CA PHE A 107 26.99 26.59 47.32
C PHE A 107 27.20 25.84 46.00
N LEU A 108 28.43 25.39 45.75
CA LEU A 108 28.80 24.60 44.59
C LEU A 108 29.01 23.13 45.02
N PRO A 109 28.14 22.19 44.60
CA PRO A 109 28.34 20.77 44.89
C PRO A 109 29.67 20.23 44.33
N ASP A 110 30.34 19.33 45.07
CA ASP A 110 31.62 18.71 44.66
C ASP A 110 31.48 17.74 43.48
N ALA A 111 30.28 17.21 43.28
CA ALA A 111 29.91 16.33 42.18
C ALA A 111 28.52 16.74 41.63
N PRO A 112 28.22 16.43 40.36
CA PRO A 112 26.88 16.62 39.81
C PRO A 112 25.82 15.98 40.71
N LEU A 113 24.73 16.69 40.94
CA LEU A 113 23.58 16.18 41.67
C LEU A 113 22.98 14.97 40.91
N ALA A 114 22.51 13.97 41.65
CA ALA A 114 21.82 12.82 41.04
C ALA A 114 20.55 13.28 40.30
N PRO A 115 20.23 12.70 39.12
CA PRO A 115 19.01 13.01 38.37
C PRO A 115 17.75 12.53 39.09
N ASN A 116 16.60 13.13 38.78
CA ASN A 116 15.29 12.83 39.37
C ASN A 116 15.28 12.74 40.90
N THR A 117 16.06 13.60 41.56
CA THR A 117 16.29 13.54 43.00
C THR A 117 15.87 14.85 43.64
N THR A 118 15.06 14.77 44.68
CA THR A 118 14.65 15.95 45.47
C THR A 118 15.68 16.27 46.54
N TYR A 119 16.12 17.52 46.56
CA TYR A 119 17.05 18.07 47.53
C TYR A 119 16.36 19.10 48.42
N THR A 120 16.83 19.22 49.66
CA THR A 120 16.44 20.25 50.62
C THR A 120 17.62 21.16 50.90
N GLY A 121 17.49 22.45 50.59
CA GLY A 121 18.39 23.50 51.06
C GLY A 121 17.96 24.01 52.42
N LYS A 122 18.90 24.21 53.33
CA LYS A 122 18.64 24.78 54.66
C LYS A 122 19.70 25.81 55.03
N VAL A 123 19.27 27.02 55.39
CA VAL A 123 20.08 28.06 56.03
C VAL A 123 19.77 28.09 57.52
N GLU A 124 20.78 27.93 58.36
CA GLU A 124 20.62 27.94 59.82
C GLU A 124 20.61 29.38 60.37
N PRO A 125 19.90 29.65 61.49
CA PRO A 125 19.81 30.96 62.13
C PRO A 125 21.09 31.35 62.90
N ILE A 126 22.26 31.00 62.34
CA ILE A 126 23.59 31.40 62.84
C ILE A 126 24.26 32.42 61.91
N VAL A 127 23.71 32.64 60.70
CA VAL A 127 24.16 33.70 59.80
C VAL A 127 23.76 35.06 60.39
N THR A 128 24.70 36.02 60.37
CA THR A 128 24.48 37.38 60.88
C THR A 128 24.69 38.43 59.80
N ASP A 129 24.01 39.57 59.88
CA ASP A 129 24.38 40.77 59.12
C ASP A 129 25.69 41.41 59.66
N LEU A 130 26.16 42.49 59.02
CA LEU A 130 27.36 43.21 59.46
C LEU A 130 27.21 43.91 60.83
N THR A 131 25.97 44.11 61.30
CA THR A 131 25.65 44.70 62.60
C THR A 131 25.44 43.65 63.70
N GLY A 132 25.45 42.37 63.35
CA GLY A 132 25.33 41.23 64.27
C GLY A 132 23.92 40.69 64.46
N ASN A 133 22.91 41.17 63.71
CA ASN A 133 21.57 40.59 63.79
C ASN A 133 21.53 39.23 63.09
N VAL A 134 20.85 38.25 63.70
CA VAL A 134 20.71 36.89 63.17
C VAL A 134 19.45 36.73 62.31
N LEU A 135 19.51 35.79 61.36
CA LEU A 135 18.31 35.25 60.72
C LEU A 135 17.38 34.65 61.80
N GLN A 136 16.12 35.09 61.84
CA GLN A 136 15.21 34.79 62.97
C GLN A 136 14.78 33.33 63.05
N THR A 137 14.64 32.66 61.90
CA THR A 137 14.22 31.26 61.79
C THR A 137 15.00 30.58 60.67
N PRO A 138 15.30 29.28 60.77
CA PRO A 138 15.93 28.56 59.66
C PRO A 138 15.07 28.68 58.39
N TYR A 139 15.72 28.97 57.26
CA TYR A 139 15.05 28.99 55.97
C TYR A 139 15.27 27.65 55.28
N ILE A 140 14.17 26.97 54.91
CA ILE A 140 14.18 25.63 54.32
C ILE A 140 13.40 25.70 53.02
N TRP A 141 13.95 25.11 51.95
CA TRP A 141 13.28 24.98 50.67
C TRP A 141 13.67 23.67 49.99
N THR A 142 12.92 23.27 48.98
CA THR A 142 13.17 22.05 48.21
C THR A 142 13.29 22.34 46.72
N PHE A 143 13.97 21.45 45.99
CA PHE A 143 13.96 21.42 44.53
C PHE A 143 14.24 20.00 44.03
N THR A 144 13.85 19.67 42.82
CA THR A 144 14.05 18.36 42.19
C THR A 144 14.86 18.50 40.90
N THR A 145 15.95 17.74 40.81
CA THR A 145 16.76 17.65 39.59
C THR A 145 15.99 16.97 38.47
N GLY A 146 16.27 17.33 37.21
CA GLY A 146 15.57 16.73 36.06
C GLY A 146 15.92 15.25 35.83
N GLU A 147 15.08 14.55 35.07
CA GLU A 147 15.33 13.17 34.65
C GLU A 147 16.38 13.11 33.53
N SER A 148 17.26 12.10 33.57
CA SER A 148 18.15 11.82 32.44
C SER A 148 17.33 11.28 31.26
N PRO A 149 17.54 11.78 30.02
CA PRO A 149 16.92 11.21 28.84
C PRO A 149 17.36 9.74 28.64
N ALA A 150 16.43 8.91 28.19
CA ALA A 150 16.66 7.51 27.85
C ALA A 150 16.16 7.23 26.42
N VAL A 151 16.84 6.37 25.68
CA VAL A 151 16.32 5.85 24.41
C VAL A 151 15.25 4.80 24.72
N ILE A 152 14.02 5.06 24.32
CA ILE A 152 12.86 4.20 24.62
C ILE A 152 12.43 3.31 23.44
N ALA A 153 12.86 3.65 22.23
CA ALA A 153 12.62 2.85 21.04
C ALA A 153 13.65 3.17 19.96
N THR A 154 14.02 2.17 19.17
CA THR A 154 14.83 2.34 17.96
C THR A 154 14.13 1.71 16.76
N ASP A 155 14.31 2.29 15.58
CA ASP A 155 13.94 1.64 14.32
C ASP A 155 15.11 1.80 13.33
N PRO A 156 15.78 0.72 12.89
CA PRO A 156 15.50 -0.67 13.21
C PRO A 156 15.59 -1.02 14.70
N GLU A 157 14.70 -1.90 15.16
CA GLU A 157 14.74 -2.46 16.51
C GLU A 157 16.05 -3.23 16.74
N ASP A 158 16.49 -3.32 17.99
CA ASP A 158 17.69 -4.07 18.35
C ASP A 158 17.58 -5.54 17.91
N LEU A 159 18.66 -6.05 17.33
CA LEU A 159 18.81 -7.39 16.74
C LEU A 159 17.85 -7.70 15.58
N SER A 160 17.17 -6.69 15.01
CA SER A 160 16.31 -6.90 13.86
C SER A 160 17.09 -7.35 12.62
N THR A 161 16.50 -8.22 11.81
CA THR A 161 17.11 -8.76 10.57
C THR A 161 16.27 -8.40 9.35
N GLY A 162 16.87 -8.42 8.16
CA GLY A 162 16.12 -8.19 6.91
C GLY A 162 15.75 -6.72 6.68
N ASN A 163 16.48 -5.79 7.30
CA ASN A 163 16.22 -4.36 7.14
C ASN A 163 16.58 -3.87 5.73
N ALA A 164 15.79 -2.93 5.22
CA ALA A 164 16.04 -2.28 3.94
C ALA A 164 17.35 -1.46 4.00
N LEU A 165 18.07 -1.40 2.88
CA LEU A 165 19.37 -0.73 2.82
C LEU A 165 19.27 0.80 2.94
N ASN A 166 18.16 1.38 2.47
CA ASN A 166 17.90 2.83 2.54
C ASN A 166 17.12 3.23 3.81
N LYS A 167 17.01 2.32 4.78
CA LYS A 167 16.23 2.57 5.99
C LYS A 167 16.87 3.71 6.79
N ALA A 168 16.08 4.74 7.07
CA ALA A 168 16.44 5.74 8.06
C ALA A 168 16.50 5.06 9.44
N ILE A 169 17.54 5.36 10.21
CA ILE A 169 17.75 4.79 11.52
C ILE A 169 17.31 5.80 12.56
N THR A 170 16.42 5.42 13.46
CA THR A 170 15.82 6.34 14.43
C THR A 170 16.05 5.87 15.86
N ALA A 171 16.15 6.84 16.77
CA ALA A 171 16.16 6.63 18.21
C ALA A 171 15.19 7.63 18.85
N LYS A 172 14.20 7.12 19.56
CA LYS A 172 13.19 7.91 20.29
C LYS A 172 13.59 8.04 21.75
N PHE A 173 13.47 9.24 22.30
CA PHE A 173 13.85 9.58 23.66
C PHE A 173 12.64 9.66 24.61
N SER A 174 12.89 9.44 25.91
CA SER A 174 11.90 9.59 26.99
C SER A 174 11.50 11.04 27.24
N THR A 175 12.37 11.99 26.90
CA THR A 175 12.17 13.44 27.04
C THR A 175 12.59 14.17 25.77
N SER A 176 12.22 15.45 25.64
CA SER A 176 12.71 16.31 24.56
C SER A 176 14.22 16.54 24.69
N MET A 177 14.97 16.21 23.63
CA MET A 177 16.39 16.49 23.45
C MET A 177 16.65 17.91 22.94
N ASP A 178 17.81 18.47 23.29
CA ASP A 178 18.38 19.66 22.67
C ASP A 178 18.85 19.32 21.24
N PRO A 179 18.23 19.88 20.19
CA PRO A 179 18.60 19.61 18.81
C PRO A 179 20.06 19.93 18.47
N GLU A 180 20.72 20.86 19.17
CA GLU A 180 22.13 21.20 18.92
C GLU A 180 23.11 20.11 19.39
N THR A 181 22.66 19.28 20.34
CA THR A 181 23.45 18.15 20.84
C THR A 181 23.22 16.88 20.02
N ILE A 182 22.06 16.73 19.36
CA ILE A 182 21.73 15.62 18.46
C ILE A 182 22.32 15.86 17.08
N LYS A 183 23.59 15.49 16.92
CA LYS A 183 24.37 15.65 15.69
C LYS A 183 25.18 14.40 15.35
N ALA A 184 25.90 14.43 14.24
CA ALA A 184 26.70 13.30 13.74
C ALA A 184 27.81 12.83 14.70
N SER A 185 28.23 13.62 15.70
CA SER A 185 29.15 13.16 16.75
C SER A 185 28.43 12.36 17.85
N SER A 186 27.16 12.68 18.11
CA SER A 186 26.36 12.08 19.19
C SER A 186 25.51 10.90 18.73
N PHE A 187 25.13 10.84 17.45
CA PHE A 187 24.37 9.74 16.85
C PHE A 187 25.17 9.16 15.69
N THR A 188 25.79 7.99 15.92
CA THR A 188 26.66 7.33 14.95
C THR A 188 26.14 5.95 14.59
N ILE A 189 26.36 5.56 13.33
CA ILE A 189 26.11 4.21 12.82
C ILE A 189 27.44 3.63 12.32
N LYS A 190 27.78 2.42 12.73
CA LYS A 190 29.02 1.73 12.34
C LYS A 190 28.76 0.35 11.74
N ALA A 191 29.54 -0.04 10.74
CA ALA A 191 29.70 -1.41 10.30
C ALA A 191 31.04 -1.93 10.83
N GLY A 192 31.02 -2.76 11.88
CA GLY A 192 32.23 -3.09 12.63
C GLY A 192 32.90 -1.83 13.19
N THR A 193 34.13 -1.54 12.79
CA THR A 193 34.87 -0.34 13.23
C THR A 193 34.65 0.88 12.33
N THR A 194 33.97 0.72 11.20
CA THR A 194 33.86 1.77 10.17
C THR A 194 32.59 2.59 10.39
N THR A 195 32.73 3.90 10.59
CA THR A 195 31.60 4.83 10.68
C THR A 195 30.96 5.08 9.32
N ILE A 196 29.63 5.02 9.27
CA ILE A 196 28.82 5.29 8.08
C ILE A 196 28.53 6.78 8.02
N ALA A 197 28.70 7.37 6.82
CA ALA A 197 28.33 8.76 6.60
C ALA A 197 26.80 8.91 6.51
N GLY A 198 26.25 9.92 7.17
CA GLY A 198 24.82 10.22 7.16
C GLY A 198 24.51 11.60 7.69
N VAL A 199 23.26 12.02 7.51
CA VAL A 199 22.71 13.26 8.04
C VAL A 199 21.87 12.93 9.27
N VAL A 200 22.12 13.63 10.37
CA VAL A 200 21.31 13.52 11.58
C VAL A 200 20.31 14.68 11.60
N SER A 201 19.05 14.36 11.86
CA SER A 201 18.00 15.32 12.15
C SER A 201 17.28 14.92 13.43
N TYR A 202 16.55 15.86 14.02
CA TYR A 202 15.80 15.64 15.24
C TYR A 202 14.45 16.38 15.17
N MET A 203 13.36 15.64 15.38
CA MET A 203 12.00 16.17 15.53
C MET A 203 11.21 15.27 16.48
N ASP A 204 10.28 15.86 17.24
CA ASP A 204 9.31 15.15 18.08
C ASP A 204 9.92 14.05 18.98
N SER A 205 10.98 14.40 19.74
CA SER A 205 11.71 13.45 20.61
C SER A 205 12.33 12.27 19.89
N THR A 206 12.54 12.37 18.57
CA THR A 206 13.11 11.30 17.74
C THR A 206 14.30 11.84 16.95
N ALA A 207 15.49 11.29 17.23
CA ALA A 207 16.65 11.48 16.37
C ALA A 207 16.54 10.54 15.17
N THR A 208 16.84 11.05 13.98
CA THR A 208 16.85 10.30 12.73
C THR A 208 18.21 10.44 12.07
N PHE A 209 18.90 9.33 11.88
CA PHE A 209 20.08 9.20 11.05
C PHE A 209 19.67 8.70 9.67
N THR A 210 19.92 9.52 8.65
CA THR A 210 19.70 9.15 7.24
C THR A 210 21.05 8.85 6.61
N PRO A 211 21.34 7.59 6.24
CA PRO A 211 22.58 7.23 5.55
C PRO A 211 22.75 8.05 4.26
N SER A 212 23.95 8.58 4.00
CA SER A 212 24.23 9.36 2.78
C SER A 212 24.29 8.47 1.53
N ILE A 213 24.52 7.18 1.72
CA ILE A 213 24.43 6.12 0.72
C ILE A 213 23.69 4.94 1.33
N ASP A 214 23.08 4.10 0.49
CA ASP A 214 22.44 2.86 0.93
C ASP A 214 23.44 2.00 1.74
N LEU A 215 22.94 1.41 2.83
CA LEU A 215 23.70 0.45 3.64
C LEU A 215 24.09 -0.78 2.79
N LEU A 216 25.12 -1.49 3.23
CA LEU A 216 25.58 -2.73 2.60
C LEU A 216 24.60 -3.87 2.93
N PRO A 217 24.32 -4.79 1.99
CA PRO A 217 23.51 -5.97 2.24
C PRO A 217 24.21 -6.96 3.17
N ALA A 218 23.44 -7.83 3.82
CA ALA A 218 23.92 -8.88 4.73
C ALA A 218 24.96 -8.38 5.77
N THR A 219 24.82 -7.13 6.23
CA THR A 219 25.79 -6.46 7.08
C THR A 219 25.15 -6.09 8.42
N THR A 220 25.86 -6.39 9.50
CA THR A 220 25.49 -5.96 10.85
C THR A 220 25.98 -4.54 11.09
N TYR A 221 25.06 -3.69 11.50
CA TYR A 221 25.32 -2.32 11.89
C TYR A 221 25.11 -2.14 13.39
N THR A 222 25.90 -1.27 14.00
CA THR A 222 25.74 -0.82 15.39
C THR A 222 25.35 0.65 15.36
N GLY A 223 24.21 0.98 15.94
CA GLY A 223 23.80 2.35 16.24
C GLY A 223 24.23 2.74 17.66
N THR A 224 24.64 3.99 17.81
CA THR A 224 25.10 4.56 19.09
C THR A 224 24.52 5.94 19.29
N ILE A 225 23.91 6.19 20.46
CA ILE A 225 23.68 7.52 21.02
C ILE A 225 24.63 7.77 22.19
N SER A 226 25.49 8.77 22.04
CA SER A 226 26.49 9.18 23.03
C SER A 226 25.86 9.92 24.22
N VAL A 227 26.56 9.90 25.36
CA VAL A 227 26.28 10.74 26.54
C VAL A 227 26.42 12.24 26.28
N GLU A 228 27.02 12.66 25.15
CA GLU A 228 27.05 14.07 24.73
C GLU A 228 25.67 14.62 24.35
N ALA A 229 24.69 13.76 24.06
CA ALA A 229 23.33 14.18 23.78
C ALA A 229 22.61 14.56 25.08
N THR A 230 22.06 15.77 25.14
CA THR A 230 21.37 16.30 26.33
C THR A 230 19.91 16.61 26.06
N ASN A 231 19.09 16.58 27.11
CA ASN A 231 17.73 17.12 27.06
C ASN A 231 17.74 18.66 26.93
N THR A 232 16.57 19.28 26.73
CA THR A 232 16.44 20.75 26.63
C THR A 232 16.89 21.49 27.89
N ASP A 233 16.99 20.80 29.02
CA ASP A 233 17.48 21.35 30.28
C ASP A 233 19.01 21.20 30.42
N GLY A 234 19.70 20.59 29.44
CA GLY A 234 21.14 20.36 29.44
C GLY A 234 21.59 19.13 30.23
N ILE A 235 20.68 18.20 30.55
CA ILE A 235 20.99 16.94 31.25
C ILE A 235 21.33 15.85 30.24
N PRO A 236 22.51 15.19 30.32
CA PRO A 236 22.94 14.16 29.38
C PRO A 236 22.24 12.81 29.60
N LEU A 237 22.33 11.91 28.61
CA LEU A 237 22.05 10.49 28.82
C LEU A 237 22.91 9.96 29.98
N ALA A 238 22.34 9.07 30.78
CA ALA A 238 23.06 8.46 31.89
C ALA A 238 24.26 7.61 31.42
N GLU A 239 24.07 6.87 30.33
CA GLU A 239 25.09 6.02 29.70
C GLU A 239 24.92 6.04 28.18
N GLU A 240 25.97 5.64 27.45
CA GLU A 240 25.90 5.47 26.00
C GLU A 240 24.90 4.38 25.64
N TYR A 241 23.98 4.66 24.71
CA TYR A 241 23.00 3.68 24.25
C TYR A 241 23.45 3.07 22.93
N THR A 242 23.67 1.75 22.92
CA THR A 242 24.07 1.02 21.71
C THR A 242 23.07 -0.06 21.35
N TRP A 243 22.79 -0.23 20.07
CA TRP A 243 21.98 -1.34 19.55
C TRP A 243 22.52 -1.83 18.21
N THR A 244 22.10 -3.02 17.79
CA THR A 244 22.55 -3.65 16.55
C THR A 244 21.39 -4.00 15.64
N PHE A 245 21.60 -4.02 14.33
CA PHE A 245 20.63 -4.50 13.36
C PHE A 245 21.31 -5.01 12.10
N ASN A 246 20.65 -5.93 11.41
CA ASN A 246 21.15 -6.55 10.19
C ASN A 246 20.31 -6.14 8.98
N THR A 247 20.98 -5.76 7.90
CA THR A 247 20.36 -5.56 6.59
C THR A 247 20.05 -6.91 5.93
N GLY A 248 19.06 -6.93 5.02
CA GLY A 248 18.68 -8.12 4.27
C GLY A 248 19.74 -8.57 3.25
N ASP A 249 19.61 -9.81 2.79
CA ASP A 249 20.41 -10.34 1.68
C ASP A 249 20.06 -9.64 0.36
N ALA A 250 21.05 -9.52 -0.52
CA ALA A 250 20.80 -9.00 -1.86
C ALA A 250 20.18 -10.10 -2.74
N PRO A 251 19.17 -9.76 -3.57
CA PRO A 251 18.63 -10.70 -4.54
C PRO A 251 19.73 -11.15 -5.53
N THR A 252 19.68 -12.40 -5.95
CA THR A 252 20.62 -12.99 -6.92
C THR A 252 19.86 -13.62 -8.09
N VAL A 253 20.52 -13.72 -9.26
CA VAL A 253 19.98 -14.49 -10.40
C VAL A 253 20.41 -15.94 -10.24
N VAL A 254 19.43 -16.83 -10.07
CA VAL A 254 19.61 -18.27 -9.84
C VAL A 254 19.88 -19.01 -11.15
N SER A 255 19.19 -18.64 -12.23
CA SER A 255 19.36 -19.27 -13.54
C SER A 255 18.90 -18.37 -14.68
N VAL A 256 19.44 -18.61 -15.87
CA VAL A 256 19.08 -17.90 -17.11
C VAL A 256 18.82 -18.87 -18.25
N ASP A 257 17.94 -18.45 -19.18
CA ASP A 257 17.69 -19.13 -20.46
C ASP A 257 17.60 -18.07 -21.58
N PRO A 258 18.46 -18.09 -22.61
CA PRO A 258 19.55 -19.03 -22.84
C PRO A 258 20.59 -19.06 -21.74
N LYS A 259 21.24 -20.21 -21.57
CA LYS A 259 22.37 -20.37 -20.63
C LYS A 259 23.54 -19.51 -21.08
N ASP A 260 24.39 -19.11 -20.12
CA ASP A 260 25.62 -18.39 -20.46
C ASP A 260 26.51 -19.23 -21.40
N LEU A 261 27.00 -18.56 -22.44
CA LEU A 261 27.75 -19.09 -23.58
C LEU A 261 27.02 -20.13 -24.43
N GLU A 262 25.69 -20.23 -24.33
CA GLU A 262 24.88 -21.13 -25.18
C GLU A 262 25.02 -20.74 -26.67
N LYS A 263 25.24 -21.74 -27.52
CA LYS A 263 25.39 -21.58 -28.98
C LYS A 263 24.18 -22.15 -29.70
N ASN A 264 23.99 -21.71 -30.95
CA ASN A 264 22.88 -22.14 -31.82
C ASN A 264 21.50 -21.77 -31.26
N VAL A 265 21.42 -20.63 -30.56
CA VAL A 265 20.16 -20.11 -30.05
C VAL A 265 19.30 -19.61 -31.22
N ALA A 266 18.02 -19.97 -31.25
CA ALA A 266 17.09 -19.51 -32.27
C ALA A 266 16.92 -17.98 -32.23
N GLY A 267 16.86 -17.31 -33.39
CA GLY A 267 16.75 -15.84 -33.46
C GLY A 267 15.45 -15.25 -32.89
N ASN A 268 14.44 -16.09 -32.63
CA ASN A 268 13.16 -15.73 -31.99
C ASN A 268 13.08 -16.15 -30.51
N LYS A 269 14.19 -16.65 -29.93
CA LYS A 269 14.25 -17.08 -28.54
C LYS A 269 13.91 -15.88 -27.64
N VAL A 270 13.13 -16.18 -26.59
CA VAL A 270 12.86 -15.26 -25.48
C VAL A 270 13.95 -15.45 -24.43
N ILE A 271 14.42 -14.35 -23.85
CA ILE A 271 15.52 -14.36 -22.88
C ILE A 271 14.89 -14.23 -21.50
N SER A 272 15.31 -15.04 -20.54
CA SER A 272 14.75 -15.05 -19.19
C SER A 272 15.81 -15.21 -18.11
N ALA A 273 15.50 -14.70 -16.93
CA ALA A 273 16.29 -14.79 -15.71
C ALA A 273 15.37 -15.09 -14.52
N ILE A 274 15.75 -16.06 -13.68
CA ILE A 274 15.04 -16.44 -12.46
C ILE A 274 15.81 -15.90 -11.26
N PHE A 275 15.14 -15.20 -10.36
CA PHE A 275 15.74 -14.63 -9.15
C PHE A 275 15.61 -15.56 -7.94
N SER A 276 16.48 -15.37 -6.94
CA SER A 276 16.46 -16.11 -5.67
C SER A 276 15.26 -15.79 -4.79
N GLU A 277 14.61 -14.65 -5.04
CA GLU A 277 13.48 -14.13 -4.29
C GLU A 277 12.61 -13.23 -5.18
N MET A 278 11.46 -12.79 -4.66
CA MET A 278 10.60 -11.87 -5.40
C MET A 278 11.27 -10.51 -5.58
N MET A 279 11.18 -9.98 -6.80
CA MET A 279 11.64 -8.66 -7.17
C MET A 279 10.47 -7.66 -7.13
N ASP A 280 10.77 -6.38 -6.94
CA ASP A 280 9.83 -5.32 -7.26
C ASP A 280 9.64 -5.29 -8.78
N GLY A 281 8.45 -5.67 -9.24
CA GLY A 281 8.10 -5.72 -10.65
C GLY A 281 8.26 -4.37 -11.38
N ALA A 282 8.17 -3.23 -10.68
CA ALA A 282 8.43 -1.92 -11.28
C ALA A 282 9.93 -1.69 -11.57
N SER A 283 10.80 -2.26 -10.73
CA SER A 283 12.25 -2.20 -10.93
C SER A 283 12.73 -3.07 -12.09
N ILE A 284 11.96 -4.11 -12.46
CA ILE A 284 12.24 -5.00 -13.60
C ILE A 284 11.56 -4.46 -14.86
N ASN A 285 12.27 -3.57 -15.54
CA ASN A 285 11.81 -2.91 -16.77
C ASN A 285 12.92 -2.85 -17.84
N ALA A 286 12.62 -2.22 -18.97
CA ALA A 286 13.52 -2.11 -20.13
C ALA A 286 14.87 -1.42 -19.87
N SER A 287 15.02 -0.68 -18.76
CA SER A 287 16.32 -0.12 -18.34
C SER A 287 17.14 -1.10 -17.50
N SER A 288 16.46 -1.98 -16.76
CA SER A 288 17.08 -2.93 -15.84
C SER A 288 17.36 -4.30 -16.47
N PHE A 289 16.58 -4.73 -17.46
CA PHE A 289 16.82 -5.96 -18.21
C PHE A 289 17.05 -5.59 -19.65
N THR A 290 18.31 -5.60 -20.07
CA THR A 290 18.73 -5.18 -21.40
C THR A 290 19.34 -6.33 -22.18
N LEU A 291 19.24 -6.23 -23.50
CA LEU A 291 19.88 -7.13 -24.44
C LEU A 291 20.66 -6.28 -25.45
N LYS A 292 21.94 -6.61 -25.67
CA LYS A 292 22.84 -5.87 -26.58
C LYS A 292 23.56 -6.81 -27.52
N THR A 293 23.94 -6.29 -28.69
CA THR A 293 24.93 -6.89 -29.59
C THR A 293 26.11 -5.93 -29.70
N GLY A 294 27.24 -6.31 -29.08
CA GLY A 294 28.34 -5.37 -28.83
C GLY A 294 27.86 -4.15 -28.04
N THR A 295 27.97 -2.96 -28.61
CA THR A 295 27.51 -1.69 -28.01
C THR A 295 26.06 -1.33 -28.36
N VAL A 296 25.42 -2.04 -29.28
CA VAL A 296 24.09 -1.70 -29.81
C VAL A 296 22.99 -2.37 -29.00
N ALA A 297 22.01 -1.60 -28.52
CA ALA A 297 20.85 -2.13 -27.81
C ALA A 297 19.84 -2.80 -28.75
N VAL A 298 19.29 -3.93 -28.33
CA VAL A 298 18.18 -4.62 -28.99
C VAL A 298 16.87 -4.11 -28.41
N ALA A 299 15.94 -3.68 -29.25
CA ALA A 299 14.62 -3.27 -28.79
C ALA A 299 13.79 -4.50 -28.37
N GLY A 300 13.12 -4.43 -27.21
CA GLY A 300 12.36 -5.53 -26.65
C GLY A 300 11.35 -5.06 -25.59
N THR A 301 10.45 -5.96 -25.20
CA THR A 301 9.55 -5.77 -24.06
C THR A 301 10.03 -6.59 -22.88
N VAL A 302 9.96 -6.02 -21.68
CA VAL A 302 10.30 -6.70 -20.42
C VAL A 302 9.01 -6.99 -19.64
N SER A 303 8.91 -8.18 -19.07
CA SER A 303 7.85 -8.57 -18.14
C SER A 303 8.42 -9.35 -16.97
N TYR A 304 7.75 -9.32 -15.83
CA TYR A 304 8.14 -10.03 -14.62
C TYR A 304 6.94 -10.72 -13.97
N SER A 305 7.08 -12.00 -13.64
CA SER A 305 6.07 -12.80 -12.91
C SER A 305 6.73 -14.01 -12.25
N ASP A 306 6.28 -14.40 -11.05
CA ASP A 306 6.70 -15.64 -10.37
C ASP A 306 8.23 -15.87 -10.37
N LEU A 307 8.99 -14.91 -9.84
CA LEU A 307 10.47 -14.91 -9.79
C LEU A 307 11.18 -14.78 -11.14
N THR A 308 10.45 -14.75 -12.26
CA THR A 308 11.04 -14.81 -13.59
C THR A 308 10.90 -13.47 -14.32
N ALA A 309 12.02 -12.86 -14.67
CA ALA A 309 12.07 -11.77 -15.64
C ALA A 309 12.22 -12.31 -17.05
N VAL A 310 11.51 -11.70 -17.98
CA VAL A 310 11.46 -12.12 -19.39
C VAL A 310 11.69 -10.90 -20.27
N PHE A 311 12.69 -10.99 -21.15
CA PHE A 311 12.95 -10.05 -22.23
C PHE A 311 12.55 -10.68 -23.56
N LYS A 312 11.54 -10.09 -24.22
CA LYS A 312 11.08 -10.51 -25.53
C LYS A 312 11.54 -9.50 -26.59
N PRO A 313 12.47 -9.85 -27.49
CA PRO A 313 12.88 -8.98 -28.58
C PRO A 313 11.69 -8.54 -29.44
N LEU A 314 11.63 -7.25 -29.82
CA LEU A 314 10.59 -6.71 -30.70
C LEU A 314 10.84 -7.11 -32.16
N THR A 315 12.10 -7.28 -32.53
CA THR A 315 12.54 -7.77 -33.82
C THR A 315 13.34 -9.06 -33.63
N GLN A 316 13.37 -9.90 -34.66
CA GLN A 316 14.19 -11.10 -34.66
C GLN A 316 15.67 -10.73 -34.47
N LEU A 317 16.36 -11.48 -33.61
CA LEU A 317 17.79 -11.34 -33.39
C LEU A 317 18.55 -11.64 -34.69
N LEU A 318 19.73 -11.05 -34.88
CA LEU A 318 20.64 -11.24 -36.01
C LEU A 318 21.34 -12.59 -35.95
N SER A 319 21.71 -13.16 -37.10
CA SER A 319 22.37 -14.47 -37.19
C SER A 319 23.82 -14.43 -36.78
N ASN A 320 24.31 -15.56 -36.30
CA ASN A 320 25.71 -15.75 -35.94
C ASN A 320 26.24 -14.64 -35.03
N THR A 321 25.36 -14.10 -34.18
CA THR A 321 25.62 -12.87 -33.43
C THR A 321 25.62 -13.23 -31.95
N THR A 322 26.69 -12.84 -31.26
CA THR A 322 26.74 -12.93 -29.80
C THR A 322 25.96 -11.77 -29.21
N TYR A 323 24.98 -12.12 -28.39
CA TYR A 323 24.19 -11.19 -27.60
C TYR A 323 24.64 -11.24 -26.14
N THR A 324 24.67 -10.07 -25.53
CA THR A 324 24.93 -9.88 -24.11
C THR A 324 23.63 -9.44 -23.46
N ALA A 325 23.10 -10.28 -22.58
CA ALA A 325 21.98 -9.95 -21.74
C ALA A 325 22.48 -9.45 -20.38
N THR A 326 21.78 -8.49 -19.79
CA THR A 326 22.16 -7.88 -18.51
C THR A 326 20.94 -7.65 -17.66
N ILE A 327 20.95 -8.18 -16.43
CA ILE A 327 20.16 -7.63 -15.33
C ILE A 327 21.04 -6.61 -14.62
N SER A 328 20.63 -5.35 -14.65
CA SER A 328 21.30 -4.21 -14.03
C SER A 328 21.17 -4.27 -12.51
N LYS A 329 22.18 -3.76 -11.79
CA LYS A 329 22.14 -3.49 -10.35
C LYS A 329 21.00 -2.56 -9.90
N THR A 330 20.30 -1.92 -10.84
CA THR A 330 19.09 -1.14 -10.55
C THR A 330 17.85 -2.00 -10.29
N ALA A 331 17.89 -3.30 -10.57
CA ALA A 331 16.82 -4.25 -10.21
C ALA A 331 16.80 -4.46 -8.69
N LYS A 332 15.61 -4.33 -8.07
CA LYS A 332 15.41 -4.32 -6.62
C LYS A 332 14.36 -5.34 -6.19
N ASN A 333 14.44 -5.82 -4.95
CA ASN A 333 13.33 -6.52 -4.31
C ASN A 333 12.29 -5.52 -3.72
N PRO A 334 11.13 -5.97 -3.24
CA PRO A 334 10.11 -5.10 -2.64
C PRO A 334 10.59 -4.30 -1.41
N LEU A 335 11.71 -4.71 -0.79
CA LEU A 335 12.35 -4.00 0.30
C LEU A 335 13.34 -2.92 -0.19
N GLY A 336 13.42 -2.69 -1.51
CA GLY A 336 14.32 -1.71 -2.12
C GLY A 336 15.78 -2.17 -2.24
N ILE A 337 16.08 -3.42 -1.89
CA ILE A 337 17.43 -4.00 -1.94
C ILE A 337 17.77 -4.37 -3.38
N SER A 338 18.83 -3.77 -3.92
CA SER A 338 19.33 -4.01 -5.27
C SER A 338 20.14 -5.31 -5.38
N ILE A 339 20.17 -5.92 -6.57
CA ILE A 339 21.19 -6.94 -6.87
C ILE A 339 22.60 -6.30 -6.76
N THR A 340 23.59 -7.05 -6.27
CA THR A 340 24.90 -6.48 -5.89
C THR A 340 25.67 -5.87 -7.06
N ASN A 341 25.66 -6.54 -8.21
CA ASN A 341 26.34 -6.13 -9.43
C ASN A 341 25.45 -6.44 -10.64
N ASP A 342 25.75 -5.81 -11.78
CA ASP A 342 25.15 -6.19 -13.05
C ASP A 342 25.40 -7.69 -13.30
N PHE A 343 24.33 -8.46 -13.44
CA PHE A 343 24.41 -9.86 -13.82
C PHE A 343 24.41 -9.96 -15.34
N VAL A 344 25.57 -10.32 -15.90
CA VAL A 344 25.82 -10.32 -17.35
C VAL A 344 26.04 -11.74 -17.83
N TRP A 345 25.36 -12.12 -18.91
CA TRP A 345 25.60 -13.39 -19.60
C TRP A 345 25.50 -13.22 -21.10
N ASN A 346 26.13 -14.12 -21.84
CA ASN A 346 26.22 -14.09 -23.28
C ASN A 346 25.60 -15.33 -23.91
N PHE A 347 25.07 -15.20 -25.11
CA PHE A 347 24.67 -16.35 -25.93
C PHE A 347 24.86 -16.02 -27.41
N THR A 348 25.05 -17.03 -28.26
CA THR A 348 25.28 -16.84 -29.70
C THR A 348 24.13 -17.45 -30.49
N THR A 349 23.47 -16.62 -31.31
CA THR A 349 22.42 -17.05 -32.21
C THR A 349 22.97 -17.90 -33.35
N SER A 350 22.15 -18.81 -33.87
CA SER A 350 22.51 -19.70 -34.97
C SER A 350 23.04 -18.97 -36.21
N ALA A 351 23.93 -19.62 -36.97
CA ALA A 351 24.59 -19.02 -38.13
C ALA A 351 23.67 -18.71 -39.33
N SER A 352 22.38 -19.05 -39.26
CA SER A 352 21.41 -18.82 -40.31
C SER A 352 20.11 -18.28 -39.71
N ASN A 353 19.86 -16.98 -39.93
CA ASN A 353 18.64 -16.29 -39.51
C ASN A 353 17.82 -15.92 -40.73
N VAL A 354 17.64 -16.89 -41.61
CA VAL A 354 16.47 -16.83 -42.48
C VAL A 354 15.29 -16.96 -41.51
N ALA A 355 14.53 -15.88 -41.32
CA ALA A 355 13.12 -16.03 -40.97
C ALA A 355 12.57 -16.90 -42.09
N VAL A 356 12.51 -18.21 -41.87
CA VAL A 356 11.97 -19.11 -42.88
C VAL A 356 10.53 -18.67 -43.00
N ALA A 357 10.20 -18.03 -44.13
CA ALA A 357 8.82 -17.70 -44.39
C ALA A 357 8.06 -19.03 -44.29
N PRO A 358 6.99 -19.11 -43.48
CA PRO A 358 6.26 -20.34 -43.37
C PRO A 358 5.84 -20.76 -44.78
N THR A 359 6.20 -21.97 -45.18
CA THR A 359 5.83 -22.55 -46.46
C THR A 359 4.72 -23.55 -46.24
N VAL A 360 3.80 -23.68 -47.19
CA VAL A 360 2.85 -24.79 -47.20
C VAL A 360 3.61 -26.03 -47.66
N THR A 361 3.87 -26.97 -46.76
CA THR A 361 4.64 -28.19 -47.02
C THR A 361 3.80 -29.29 -47.66
N SER A 362 2.48 -29.27 -47.44
CA SER A 362 1.55 -30.19 -48.08
C SER A 362 0.13 -29.65 -48.09
N THR A 363 -0.64 -30.00 -49.12
CA THR A 363 -2.08 -29.74 -49.17
C THR A 363 -2.86 -31.04 -49.30
N ASP A 364 -4.08 -31.04 -48.78
CA ASP A 364 -5.03 -32.12 -49.00
C ASP A 364 -6.42 -31.51 -49.32
N PRO A 365 -6.94 -31.62 -50.55
CA PRO A 365 -6.38 -32.33 -51.70
C PRO A 365 -5.03 -31.79 -52.17
N LEU A 366 -4.26 -32.64 -52.83
CA LEU A 366 -3.06 -32.24 -53.56
C LEU A 366 -3.43 -31.26 -54.69
N ASN A 367 -2.49 -30.40 -55.08
CA ASN A 367 -2.69 -29.48 -56.19
C ASN A 367 -2.98 -30.25 -57.50
N ASN A 368 -3.99 -29.81 -58.23
CA ASN A 368 -4.58 -30.43 -59.42
C ASN A 368 -5.13 -31.85 -59.20
N ALA A 369 -5.43 -32.24 -57.95
CA ALA A 369 -6.12 -33.49 -57.69
C ALA A 369 -7.47 -33.51 -58.42
N THR A 370 -7.73 -34.58 -59.17
CA THR A 370 -9.03 -34.85 -59.80
C THR A 370 -9.80 -35.86 -58.97
N ASN A 371 -11.12 -36.00 -59.21
CA ASN A 371 -11.99 -36.90 -58.47
C ASN A 371 -12.02 -36.67 -56.94
N VAL A 372 -11.87 -35.41 -56.52
CA VAL A 372 -11.96 -35.07 -55.10
C VAL A 372 -13.39 -35.25 -54.60
N ALA A 373 -13.53 -35.92 -53.46
CA ALA A 373 -14.81 -36.15 -52.81
C ALA A 373 -15.53 -34.82 -52.49
N LEU A 374 -16.86 -34.81 -52.68
CA LEU A 374 -17.66 -33.58 -52.56
C LEU A 374 -17.68 -33.02 -51.12
N ASN A 375 -17.45 -33.83 -50.10
CA ASN A 375 -17.41 -33.42 -48.69
C ASN A 375 -15.98 -33.22 -48.15
N LYS A 376 -14.99 -33.07 -49.03
CA LYS A 376 -13.59 -33.01 -48.64
C LYS A 376 -13.31 -31.81 -47.73
N VAL A 377 -12.72 -32.08 -46.56
CA VAL A 377 -12.05 -31.05 -45.75
C VAL A 377 -10.75 -30.68 -46.43
N VAL A 378 -10.58 -29.42 -46.76
CA VAL A 378 -9.43 -28.88 -47.47
C VAL A 378 -8.38 -28.45 -46.44
N LYS A 379 -7.16 -28.97 -46.52
CA LYS A 379 -6.10 -28.75 -45.53
C LYS A 379 -4.84 -28.18 -46.15
N ALA A 380 -4.14 -27.36 -45.37
CA ALA A 380 -2.79 -26.91 -45.62
C ALA A 380 -1.94 -27.15 -44.36
N THR A 381 -0.79 -27.82 -44.53
CA THR A 381 0.21 -28.00 -43.47
C THR A 381 1.37 -27.05 -43.73
N PHE A 382 1.82 -26.36 -42.68
CA PHE A 382 2.91 -25.39 -42.74
C PHE A 382 4.24 -26.00 -42.29
N SER A 383 5.35 -25.41 -42.72
CA SER A 383 6.71 -25.79 -42.29
C SER A 383 6.99 -25.52 -40.81
N GLU A 384 6.15 -24.73 -40.16
CA GLU A 384 6.25 -24.33 -38.76
C GLU A 384 4.89 -23.94 -38.18
N ALA A 385 4.84 -23.67 -36.88
CA ALA A 385 3.63 -23.18 -36.22
C ALA A 385 3.30 -21.74 -36.66
N MET A 386 2.03 -21.53 -36.98
CA MET A 386 1.45 -20.26 -37.39
C MET A 386 0.87 -19.52 -36.18
N ASN A 387 0.78 -18.20 -36.28
CA ASN A 387 -0.03 -17.42 -35.34
C ASN A 387 -1.51 -17.69 -35.63
N SER A 388 -2.16 -18.40 -34.72
CA SER A 388 -3.56 -18.86 -34.87
C SER A 388 -4.54 -17.71 -35.08
N SER A 389 -4.29 -16.50 -34.56
CA SER A 389 -5.17 -15.33 -34.77
C SER A 389 -5.11 -14.79 -36.20
N THR A 390 -4.07 -15.16 -36.97
CA THR A 390 -3.89 -14.75 -38.37
C THR A 390 -4.37 -15.81 -39.37
N VAL A 391 -4.78 -17.00 -38.91
CA VAL A 391 -5.33 -18.07 -39.76
C VAL A 391 -6.86 -18.07 -39.62
N THR A 392 -7.52 -17.24 -40.44
CA THR A 392 -8.96 -16.99 -40.38
C THR A 392 -9.63 -17.20 -41.75
N GLY A 393 -10.95 -17.03 -41.82
CA GLY A 393 -11.68 -17.07 -43.10
C GLY A 393 -11.27 -15.98 -44.11
N ALA A 394 -10.51 -14.96 -43.69
CA ALA A 394 -9.93 -13.95 -44.58
C ALA A 394 -8.59 -14.40 -45.20
N THR A 395 -7.88 -15.33 -44.57
CA THR A 395 -6.53 -15.75 -44.97
C THR A 395 -6.45 -17.18 -45.46
N PHE A 396 -7.46 -18.01 -45.19
CA PHE A 396 -7.65 -19.31 -45.83
C PHE A 396 -9.04 -19.35 -46.47
N THR A 397 -9.08 -19.22 -47.79
CA THR A 397 -10.33 -19.14 -48.58
C THR A 397 -10.45 -20.30 -49.56
N LEU A 398 -11.67 -20.76 -49.81
CA LEU A 398 -12.00 -21.70 -50.89
C LEU A 398 -12.97 -21.03 -51.87
N LYS A 399 -12.69 -21.11 -53.18
CA LYS A 399 -13.54 -20.53 -54.23
C LYS A 399 -13.84 -21.51 -55.35
N GLN A 400 -15.03 -21.39 -55.94
CA GLN A 400 -15.38 -21.97 -57.24
C GLN A 400 -15.36 -20.85 -58.28
N GLY A 401 -14.34 -20.80 -59.13
CA GLY A 401 -14.11 -19.61 -59.96
C GLY A 401 -13.98 -18.35 -59.09
N ASN A 402 -14.87 -17.37 -59.28
CA ASN A 402 -14.90 -16.14 -58.47
C ASN A 402 -15.80 -16.22 -57.24
N THR A 403 -16.62 -17.26 -57.11
CA THR A 403 -17.61 -17.41 -56.03
C THR A 403 -16.96 -18.03 -54.80
N ALA A 404 -17.07 -17.39 -53.64
CA ALA A 404 -16.57 -17.93 -52.37
C ALA A 404 -17.45 -19.08 -51.87
N VAL A 405 -16.80 -20.14 -51.37
CA VAL A 405 -17.46 -21.25 -50.68
C VAL A 405 -17.48 -20.92 -49.18
N ALA A 406 -18.65 -21.00 -48.55
CA ALA A 406 -18.75 -20.83 -47.10
C ALA A 406 -18.21 -22.06 -46.35
N GLY A 407 -17.44 -21.84 -45.30
CA GLY A 407 -16.86 -22.90 -44.49
C GLY A 407 -16.32 -22.40 -43.15
N THR A 408 -15.88 -23.33 -42.32
CA THR A 408 -15.25 -23.06 -41.02
C THR A 408 -13.76 -23.38 -41.07
N ILE A 409 -12.96 -22.55 -40.39
CA ILE A 409 -11.51 -22.74 -40.25
C ILE A 409 -11.21 -23.28 -38.85
N THR A 410 -10.37 -24.30 -38.79
CA THR A 410 -9.71 -24.74 -37.57
C THR A 410 -8.20 -24.78 -37.77
N TYR A 411 -7.45 -24.50 -36.71
CA TYR A 411 -5.99 -24.54 -36.72
C TYR A 411 -5.48 -25.31 -35.50
N SER A 412 -4.65 -26.33 -35.73
CA SER A 412 -4.04 -27.13 -34.66
C SER A 412 -2.67 -27.63 -35.09
N GLY A 413 -1.69 -27.54 -34.18
CA GLY A 413 -0.29 -27.85 -34.48
C GLY A 413 0.24 -26.95 -35.60
N THR A 414 0.55 -27.54 -36.75
CA THR A 414 1.00 -26.84 -37.97
C THR A 414 0.00 -26.95 -39.13
N THR A 415 -1.22 -27.42 -38.90
CA THR A 415 -2.20 -27.68 -39.97
C THR A 415 -3.44 -26.80 -39.82
N ALA A 416 -3.78 -26.08 -40.89
CA ALA A 416 -5.06 -25.42 -41.06
C ALA A 416 -6.03 -26.30 -41.84
N SER A 417 -7.29 -26.37 -41.41
CA SER A 417 -8.35 -27.12 -42.07
C SER A 417 -9.55 -26.22 -42.37
N PHE A 418 -9.97 -26.18 -43.63
CA PHE A 418 -11.19 -25.56 -44.13
C PHE A 418 -12.25 -26.65 -44.36
N THR A 419 -13.34 -26.58 -43.60
CA THR A 419 -14.49 -27.48 -43.75
C THR A 419 -15.63 -26.72 -44.45
N PRO A 420 -15.98 -27.06 -45.70
CA PRO A 420 -17.15 -26.49 -46.37
C PRO A 420 -18.43 -26.74 -45.55
N ASN A 421 -19.28 -25.73 -45.41
CA ASN A 421 -20.54 -25.85 -44.67
C ASN A 421 -21.57 -26.76 -45.38
N SER A 422 -21.40 -26.95 -46.69
CA SER A 422 -22.20 -27.82 -47.55
C SER A 422 -21.28 -28.60 -48.48
N PRO A 423 -21.68 -29.80 -48.96
CA PRO A 423 -20.92 -30.52 -49.98
C PRO A 423 -20.66 -29.65 -51.21
N LEU A 424 -19.43 -29.73 -51.74
CA LEU A 424 -19.00 -29.11 -52.98
C LEU A 424 -19.75 -29.71 -54.17
N SER A 425 -19.97 -28.90 -55.21
CA SER A 425 -20.67 -29.35 -56.41
C SER A 425 -19.75 -30.22 -57.29
N PRO A 426 -20.29 -31.24 -57.98
CA PRO A 426 -19.50 -32.19 -58.77
C PRO A 426 -18.94 -31.58 -60.07
N SER A 427 -17.94 -32.22 -60.68
CA SER A 427 -17.27 -31.83 -61.94
C SER A 427 -16.64 -30.42 -61.96
N LEU A 428 -16.41 -29.80 -60.80
CA LEU A 428 -16.03 -28.39 -60.73
C LEU A 428 -14.64 -28.20 -60.16
N VAL A 429 -13.93 -27.19 -60.67
CA VAL A 429 -12.63 -26.78 -60.16
C VAL A 429 -12.84 -25.83 -58.99
N TYR A 430 -12.27 -26.18 -57.84
CA TYR A 430 -12.18 -25.33 -56.68
C TYR A 430 -10.74 -24.92 -56.45
N THR A 431 -10.53 -23.65 -56.10
CA THR A 431 -9.21 -23.09 -55.76
C THR A 431 -9.21 -22.71 -54.30
N ALA A 432 -8.30 -23.31 -53.55
CA ALA A 432 -7.99 -22.94 -52.18
C ALA A 432 -6.78 -22.01 -52.15
N THR A 433 -6.83 -21.01 -51.27
CA THR A 433 -5.78 -19.99 -51.15
C THR A 433 -5.44 -19.77 -49.69
N ILE A 434 -4.16 -19.91 -49.34
CA ILE A 434 -3.59 -19.28 -48.15
C ILE A 434 -2.97 -17.94 -48.57
N THR A 435 -3.44 -16.83 -47.99
CA THR A 435 -2.93 -15.51 -48.34
C THR A 435 -1.67 -15.16 -47.55
N THR A 436 -0.94 -14.14 -48.00
CA THR A 436 0.16 -13.52 -47.24
C THR A 436 -0.29 -12.83 -45.94
N GLY A 437 -1.61 -12.80 -45.66
CA GLY A 437 -2.13 -12.38 -44.36
C GLY A 437 -1.87 -13.40 -43.24
N ALA A 438 -1.66 -14.68 -43.56
CA ALA A 438 -1.30 -15.71 -42.59
C ALA A 438 0.19 -15.61 -42.22
N LYS A 439 0.48 -15.52 -40.92
CA LYS A 439 1.82 -15.25 -40.38
C LYS A 439 2.24 -16.32 -39.37
N ASN A 440 3.54 -16.58 -39.24
CA ASN A 440 4.07 -17.39 -38.15
C ASN A 440 4.01 -16.64 -36.80
N SER A 441 4.33 -17.33 -35.70
CA SER A 441 4.37 -16.70 -34.36
C SER A 441 5.39 -15.56 -34.25
N ALA A 442 6.36 -15.48 -35.17
CA ALA A 442 7.33 -14.39 -35.29
C ALA A 442 6.83 -13.22 -36.16
N GLY A 443 5.60 -13.30 -36.70
CA GLY A 443 4.99 -12.25 -37.53
C GLY A 443 5.40 -12.26 -39.00
N THR A 444 6.23 -13.21 -39.43
CA THR A 444 6.63 -13.42 -40.83
C THR A 444 5.49 -14.03 -41.62
N ALA A 445 5.08 -13.35 -42.70
CA ALA A 445 4.05 -13.84 -43.62
C ALA A 445 4.55 -14.95 -44.55
N LEU A 446 3.63 -15.69 -45.17
CA LEU A 446 3.97 -16.45 -46.38
C LEU A 446 4.63 -15.52 -47.41
N ALA A 447 5.63 -16.01 -48.13
CA ALA A 447 6.35 -15.24 -49.16
C ALA A 447 5.45 -14.81 -50.33
N SER A 448 4.42 -15.60 -50.63
CA SER A 448 3.39 -15.30 -51.63
C SER A 448 2.10 -16.04 -51.27
N ASN A 449 0.97 -15.64 -51.88
CA ASN A 449 -0.28 -16.40 -51.73
C ASN A 449 -0.05 -17.82 -52.25
N TYR A 450 -0.27 -18.82 -51.39
CA TYR A 450 -0.19 -20.21 -51.79
C TYR A 450 -1.56 -20.65 -52.29
N GLN A 451 -1.66 -20.91 -53.59
CA GLN A 451 -2.89 -21.37 -54.23
C GLN A 451 -2.73 -22.78 -54.74
N TRP A 452 -3.77 -23.58 -54.55
CA TRP A 452 -3.88 -24.88 -55.19
C TRP A 452 -5.31 -25.12 -55.63
N ALA A 453 -5.44 -25.78 -56.77
CA ALA A 453 -6.73 -26.13 -57.32
C ALA A 453 -6.97 -27.63 -57.21
N PHE A 454 -8.23 -28.03 -57.22
CA PHE A 454 -8.62 -29.42 -57.36
C PHE A 454 -9.97 -29.52 -58.06
N THR A 455 -10.20 -30.62 -58.76
CA THR A 455 -11.45 -30.90 -59.47
C THR A 455 -12.26 -31.93 -58.69
N THR A 456 -13.48 -31.55 -58.30
CA THR A 456 -14.42 -32.46 -57.66
C THR A 456 -14.90 -33.53 -58.64
N ALA A 457 -15.18 -34.73 -58.11
CA ALA A 457 -15.59 -35.89 -58.93
C ALA A 457 -16.83 -35.61 -59.79
N ALA A 458 -16.90 -36.24 -60.97
CA ALA A 458 -17.77 -35.81 -62.06
C ALA A 458 -19.28 -35.97 -61.78
N SER A 459 -19.63 -36.96 -60.97
CA SER A 459 -20.91 -37.18 -60.32
C SER A 459 -20.68 -38.35 -59.36
N ASN A 460 -21.71 -38.71 -58.59
CA ASN A 460 -21.74 -39.76 -57.57
C ASN A 460 -21.43 -41.20 -58.05
N VAL A 461 -20.33 -41.45 -58.76
CA VAL A 461 -19.70 -42.78 -58.69
C VAL A 461 -19.07 -42.89 -57.31
N ALA A 462 -19.92 -43.00 -56.28
CA ALA A 462 -20.02 -44.17 -55.46
C ALA A 462 -18.90 -45.20 -55.69
N VAL A 463 -17.65 -44.84 -55.43
CA VAL A 463 -16.59 -45.82 -55.23
C VAL A 463 -17.06 -46.59 -54.01
N ALA A 464 -17.32 -47.88 -54.21
CA ALA A 464 -17.70 -48.73 -53.10
C ALA A 464 -16.53 -48.72 -52.09
N PRO A 465 -16.77 -48.36 -50.82
CA PRO A 465 -15.72 -48.37 -49.83
C PRO A 465 -15.12 -49.78 -49.72
N THR A 466 -13.80 -49.86 -49.57
CA THR A 466 -13.07 -51.12 -49.34
C THR A 466 -12.47 -51.12 -47.95
N VAL A 467 -12.29 -52.30 -47.34
CA VAL A 467 -11.51 -52.44 -46.11
C VAL A 467 -10.04 -52.54 -46.49
N THR A 468 -9.23 -51.55 -46.10
CA THR A 468 -7.80 -51.46 -46.43
C THR A 468 -6.91 -52.20 -45.44
N SER A 469 -7.35 -52.32 -44.18
CA SER A 469 -6.66 -53.12 -43.17
C SER A 469 -7.60 -53.61 -42.07
N THR A 470 -7.18 -54.68 -41.40
CA THR A 470 -7.87 -55.26 -40.24
C THR A 470 -6.90 -55.45 -39.09
N ASP A 471 -7.40 -55.33 -37.86
CA ASP A 471 -6.66 -55.65 -36.64
C ASP A 471 -7.57 -56.44 -35.68
N PRO A 472 -7.37 -57.74 -35.47
CA PRO A 472 -6.27 -58.56 -35.99
C PRO A 472 -6.27 -58.66 -37.51
N VAL A 473 -5.07 -58.79 -38.08
CA VAL A 473 -4.91 -59.13 -39.50
C VAL A 473 -5.51 -60.51 -39.78
N ASN A 474 -5.96 -60.74 -41.01
CA ASN A 474 -6.59 -62.02 -41.39
C ASN A 474 -5.68 -63.22 -41.12
N ASN A 475 -6.24 -64.26 -40.51
CA ASN A 475 -5.58 -65.48 -40.02
C ASN A 475 -4.55 -65.27 -38.89
N ALA A 476 -4.54 -64.12 -38.21
CA ALA A 476 -3.64 -63.94 -37.08
C ALA A 476 -3.91 -64.94 -35.95
N THR A 477 -2.86 -65.48 -35.34
CA THR A 477 -2.92 -66.39 -34.18
C THR A 477 -2.43 -65.70 -32.92
N ASN A 478 -2.65 -66.33 -31.75
CA ASN A 478 -2.24 -65.80 -30.45
C ASN A 478 -2.80 -64.41 -30.13
N ILE A 479 -4.02 -64.13 -30.60
CA ILE A 479 -4.69 -62.86 -30.33
C ILE A 479 -5.19 -62.80 -28.89
N GLY A 480 -4.89 -61.71 -28.19
CA GLY A 480 -5.35 -61.49 -26.82
C GLY A 480 -6.88 -61.58 -26.71
N LEU A 481 -7.37 -62.16 -25.61
CA LEU A 481 -8.79 -62.49 -25.44
C LEU A 481 -9.72 -61.26 -25.44
N ASN A 482 -9.19 -60.08 -25.15
CA ASN A 482 -9.95 -58.82 -25.10
C ASN A 482 -9.65 -57.92 -26.30
N LYS A 483 -9.20 -58.50 -27.41
CA LYS A 483 -8.86 -57.74 -28.60
C LYS A 483 -10.10 -57.00 -29.12
N VAL A 484 -9.99 -55.68 -29.20
CA VAL A 484 -10.90 -54.86 -30.01
C VAL A 484 -10.59 -55.13 -31.47
N VAL A 485 -11.59 -55.63 -32.20
CA VAL A 485 -11.47 -56.00 -33.60
C VAL A 485 -11.73 -54.77 -34.46
N LYS A 486 -10.80 -54.39 -35.32
CA LYS A 486 -10.86 -53.16 -36.12
C LYS A 486 -10.84 -53.46 -37.62
N ALA A 487 -11.54 -52.62 -38.37
CA ALA A 487 -11.47 -52.54 -39.82
C ALA A 487 -11.31 -51.07 -40.23
N THR A 488 -10.27 -50.77 -41.01
CA THR A 488 -10.04 -49.45 -41.59
C THR A 488 -10.52 -49.44 -43.04
N PHE A 489 -11.30 -48.43 -43.41
CA PHE A 489 -11.86 -48.28 -44.76
C PHE A 489 -10.99 -47.37 -45.63
N SER A 490 -11.13 -47.51 -46.95
CA SER A 490 -10.48 -46.65 -47.95
C SER A 490 -10.95 -45.19 -47.92
N GLU A 491 -12.06 -44.92 -47.23
CA GLU A 491 -12.69 -43.61 -47.12
C GLU A 491 -13.57 -43.49 -45.86
N LEU A 492 -14.13 -42.31 -45.61
CA LEU A 492 -15.04 -42.07 -44.49
C LEU A 492 -16.42 -42.73 -44.74
N MET A 493 -16.82 -43.60 -43.81
CA MET A 493 -18.12 -44.24 -43.75
C MET A 493 -19.20 -43.35 -43.12
N ASN A 494 -20.47 -43.59 -43.46
CA ASN A 494 -21.61 -43.02 -42.76
C ASN A 494 -21.74 -43.69 -41.38
N PRO A 495 -21.52 -42.97 -40.28
CA PRO A 495 -21.53 -43.56 -38.93
C PRO A 495 -22.85 -44.25 -38.59
N ALA A 496 -23.99 -43.77 -39.10
CA ALA A 496 -25.30 -44.37 -38.85
C ALA A 496 -25.46 -45.78 -39.46
N THR A 497 -24.61 -46.13 -40.44
CA THR A 497 -24.64 -47.44 -41.13
C THR A 497 -23.59 -48.41 -40.59
N ILE A 498 -22.74 -47.98 -39.66
CA ILE A 498 -21.74 -48.82 -38.98
C ILE A 498 -22.28 -49.15 -37.59
N SER A 499 -22.86 -50.34 -37.45
CA SER A 499 -23.56 -50.77 -36.24
C SER A 499 -23.36 -52.27 -35.98
N GLY A 500 -23.94 -52.79 -34.90
CA GLY A 500 -23.89 -54.22 -34.58
C GLY A 500 -24.55 -55.14 -35.61
N THR A 501 -25.29 -54.61 -36.60
CA THR A 501 -25.83 -55.40 -37.72
C THR A 501 -24.93 -55.41 -38.95
N THR A 502 -24.02 -54.44 -39.08
CA THR A 502 -23.12 -54.29 -40.22
C THR A 502 -21.67 -54.60 -39.89
N PHE A 503 -21.28 -54.61 -38.62
CA PHE A 503 -20.02 -55.17 -38.14
C PHE A 503 -20.31 -56.24 -37.08
N THR A 504 -20.14 -57.51 -37.46
CA THR A 504 -20.45 -58.67 -36.63
C THR A 504 -19.21 -59.50 -36.35
N LEU A 505 -19.18 -60.16 -35.19
CA LEU A 505 -18.17 -61.13 -34.81
C LEU A 505 -18.85 -62.46 -34.46
N LYS A 506 -18.36 -63.57 -35.00
CA LYS A 506 -18.90 -64.92 -34.75
C LYS A 506 -17.83 -65.92 -34.35
N GLN A 507 -18.23 -66.94 -33.59
CA GLN A 507 -17.45 -68.15 -33.31
C GLN A 507 -18.26 -69.34 -33.84
N GLY A 508 -17.85 -69.90 -34.98
CA GLY A 508 -18.69 -70.85 -35.71
C GLY A 508 -20.07 -70.26 -36.03
N ALA A 509 -21.14 -70.93 -35.57
CA ALA A 509 -22.52 -70.45 -35.76
C ALA A 509 -22.95 -69.39 -34.72
N ASN A 510 -22.21 -69.25 -33.62
CA ASN A 510 -22.58 -68.40 -32.49
C ASN A 510 -22.18 -66.93 -32.76
N THR A 511 -23.11 -66.00 -32.57
CA THR A 511 -22.82 -64.56 -32.61
C THR A 511 -22.24 -64.10 -31.29
N ILE A 512 -21.15 -63.32 -31.34
CA ILE A 512 -20.54 -62.69 -30.17
C ILE A 512 -21.16 -61.31 -29.99
N ASN A 513 -21.66 -61.04 -28.79
CA ASN A 513 -22.18 -59.73 -28.44
C ASN A 513 -21.03 -58.74 -28.25
N GLY A 514 -21.22 -57.49 -28.69
CA GLY A 514 -20.24 -56.42 -28.60
C GLY A 514 -20.81 -55.07 -29.00
N SER A 515 -20.07 -54.01 -28.74
CA SER A 515 -20.38 -52.66 -29.18
C SER A 515 -19.55 -52.29 -30.40
N VAL A 516 -20.16 -51.52 -31.31
CA VAL A 516 -19.50 -51.01 -32.51
C VAL A 516 -19.33 -49.51 -32.36
N THR A 517 -18.11 -49.03 -32.56
CA THR A 517 -17.77 -47.60 -32.62
C THR A 517 -17.10 -47.30 -33.94
N TYR A 518 -17.26 -46.07 -34.42
CA TYR A 518 -16.65 -45.60 -35.66
C TYR A 518 -16.01 -44.24 -35.45
N SER A 519 -14.72 -44.11 -35.78
CA SER A 519 -13.96 -42.86 -35.68
C SER A 519 -12.95 -42.76 -36.81
N GLY A 520 -12.85 -41.58 -37.42
CA GLY A 520 -12.07 -41.38 -38.64
C GLY A 520 -12.56 -42.32 -39.73
N THR A 521 -11.68 -43.17 -40.26
CA THR A 521 -11.97 -44.23 -41.25
C THR A 521 -12.02 -45.64 -40.63
N THR A 522 -12.04 -45.76 -39.29
CA THR A 522 -11.90 -47.05 -38.62
C THR A 522 -13.15 -47.42 -37.83
N ALA A 523 -13.75 -48.56 -38.17
CA ALA A 523 -14.75 -49.22 -37.32
C ALA A 523 -14.04 -50.13 -36.32
N SER A 524 -14.52 -50.14 -35.08
CA SER A 524 -14.02 -50.99 -34.00
C SER A 524 -15.18 -51.74 -33.36
N PHE A 525 -15.10 -53.07 -33.32
CA PHE A 525 -15.98 -53.96 -32.60
C PHE A 525 -15.30 -54.37 -31.29
N SER A 526 -15.92 -54.01 -30.17
CA SER A 526 -15.46 -54.36 -28.82
C SER A 526 -16.38 -55.47 -28.27
N PRO A 527 -15.90 -56.72 -28.16
CA PRO A 527 -16.68 -57.80 -27.54
C PRO A 527 -17.16 -57.39 -26.13
N SER A 528 -18.42 -57.67 -25.81
CA SER A 528 -19.00 -57.36 -24.49
C SER A 528 -18.39 -58.21 -23.38
N ASN A 529 -17.90 -59.40 -23.72
CA ASN A 529 -17.17 -60.31 -22.84
C ASN A 529 -15.84 -60.70 -23.51
N PRO A 530 -14.80 -61.05 -22.73
CA PRO A 530 -13.58 -61.66 -23.25
C PRO A 530 -13.89 -62.83 -24.19
N LEU A 531 -13.18 -62.91 -25.31
CA LEU A 531 -13.25 -64.03 -26.23
C LEU A 531 -12.67 -65.29 -25.56
N SER A 532 -13.26 -66.45 -25.83
CA SER A 532 -12.78 -67.72 -25.32
C SER A 532 -11.40 -68.07 -25.91
N PRO A 533 -10.51 -68.68 -25.11
CA PRO A 533 -9.14 -68.99 -25.55
C PRO A 533 -9.10 -70.11 -26.59
N ASN A 534 -8.05 -70.09 -27.43
CA ASN A 534 -7.76 -71.09 -28.46
C ASN A 534 -8.92 -71.36 -29.45
N LEU A 535 -9.72 -70.34 -29.76
CA LEU A 535 -10.83 -70.44 -30.72
C LEU A 535 -10.64 -69.47 -31.88
N THR A 536 -11.08 -69.89 -33.06
CA THR A 536 -11.12 -69.05 -34.25
C THR A 536 -12.42 -68.24 -34.27
N TYR A 537 -12.28 -66.93 -34.42
CA TYR A 537 -13.36 -65.97 -34.57
C TYR A 537 -13.37 -65.41 -35.99
N THR A 538 -14.58 -65.19 -36.52
CA THR A 538 -14.81 -64.62 -37.84
C THR A 538 -15.50 -63.28 -37.71
N ALA A 539 -14.83 -62.22 -38.14
CA ALA A 539 -15.38 -60.87 -38.21
C ALA A 539 -15.91 -60.59 -39.63
N THR A 540 -17.06 -59.92 -39.71
CA THR A 540 -17.71 -59.57 -40.97
C THR A 540 -18.14 -58.11 -40.96
N ILE A 541 -17.70 -57.33 -41.96
CA ILE A 541 -18.36 -56.10 -42.37
C ILE A 541 -19.32 -56.42 -43.52
N THR A 542 -20.62 -56.12 -43.36
CA THR A 542 -21.61 -56.43 -44.40
C THR A 542 -21.74 -55.33 -45.44
N THR A 543 -22.38 -55.63 -46.57
CA THR A 543 -22.81 -54.64 -47.58
C THR A 543 -23.84 -53.62 -47.05
N GLY A 544 -24.32 -53.76 -45.81
CA GLY A 544 -25.13 -52.73 -45.15
C GLY A 544 -24.32 -51.49 -44.73
N ALA A 545 -23.00 -51.61 -44.60
CA ALA A 545 -22.11 -50.50 -44.29
C ALA A 545 -21.92 -49.61 -45.54
N LYS A 546 -22.21 -48.32 -45.42
CA LYS A 546 -22.22 -47.37 -46.54
C LYS A 546 -21.27 -46.20 -46.29
N ASN A 547 -20.68 -45.64 -47.34
CA ASN A 547 -19.95 -44.37 -47.25
C ASN A 547 -20.88 -43.18 -47.02
N LEU A 548 -20.32 -42.00 -46.76
CA LEU A 548 -21.10 -40.76 -46.58
C LEU A 548 -21.92 -40.38 -47.82
N ALA A 549 -21.54 -40.89 -49.00
CA ALA A 549 -22.30 -40.74 -50.24
C ALA A 549 -23.43 -41.79 -50.40
N GLY A 550 -23.65 -42.66 -49.42
CA GLY A 550 -24.72 -43.67 -49.42
C GLY A 550 -24.39 -44.97 -50.18
N THR A 551 -23.14 -45.15 -50.59
CA THR A 551 -22.67 -46.32 -51.36
C THR A 551 -22.24 -47.43 -50.43
N ALA A 552 -22.79 -48.63 -50.62
CA ALA A 552 -22.44 -49.83 -49.86
C ALA A 552 -21.07 -50.41 -50.22
N LEU A 553 -20.46 -51.19 -49.31
CA LEU A 553 -19.39 -52.12 -49.71
C LEU A 553 -19.86 -53.01 -50.87
N ALA A 554 -18.95 -53.31 -51.80
CA ALA A 554 -19.25 -54.14 -52.96
C ALA A 554 -19.58 -55.60 -52.60
N SER A 555 -19.02 -56.10 -51.50
CA SER A 555 -19.28 -57.43 -50.93
C SER A 555 -19.03 -57.43 -49.42
N ASN A 556 -19.53 -58.44 -48.72
CA ASN A 556 -19.19 -58.61 -47.31
C ASN A 556 -17.68 -58.85 -47.17
N TYR A 557 -17.02 -58.06 -46.32
CA TYR A 557 -15.62 -58.26 -46.01
C TYR A 557 -15.50 -59.17 -44.79
N VAL A 558 -14.94 -60.36 -44.98
CA VAL A 558 -14.86 -61.41 -43.97
C VAL A 558 -13.39 -61.75 -43.69
N TRP A 559 -13.01 -61.78 -42.42
CA TRP A 559 -11.68 -62.22 -41.99
C TRP A 559 -11.76 -63.00 -40.69
N ASN A 560 -10.77 -63.84 -40.43
CA ASN A 560 -10.71 -64.64 -39.22
C ASN A 560 -9.44 -64.36 -38.41
N PHE A 561 -9.46 -64.72 -37.13
CA PHE A 561 -8.29 -64.73 -36.26
C PHE A 561 -8.49 -65.77 -35.14
N THR A 562 -7.40 -66.26 -34.56
CA THR A 562 -7.42 -67.26 -33.49
C THR A 562 -6.87 -66.67 -32.19
N THR A 563 -7.64 -66.78 -31.11
CA THR A 563 -7.29 -66.29 -29.79
C THR A 563 -6.17 -67.12 -29.14
N ALA A 564 -5.37 -66.48 -28.28
CA ALA A 564 -4.27 -67.14 -27.55
C ALA A 564 -4.77 -68.29 -26.66
N ALA A 565 -3.87 -69.24 -26.41
CA ALA A 565 -4.15 -70.44 -25.61
C ALA A 565 -4.37 -70.16 -24.11
N SER A 566 -3.97 -68.99 -23.60
CA SER A 566 -4.22 -68.58 -22.22
C SER A 566 -4.22 -67.06 -22.05
N ASN A 567 -5.00 -66.59 -21.08
CA ASN A 567 -5.04 -65.21 -20.60
C ASN A 567 -3.77 -64.90 -19.79
N VAL A 568 -2.82 -64.15 -20.35
CA VAL A 568 -1.91 -63.36 -19.52
C VAL A 568 -2.15 -61.89 -19.81
N ALA A 569 -3.31 -61.39 -19.40
CA ALA A 569 -3.55 -59.97 -19.28
C ALA A 569 -2.69 -59.43 -18.14
N VAL A 570 -1.72 -58.58 -18.47
CA VAL A 570 -1.03 -57.77 -17.47
C VAL A 570 -2.05 -56.77 -16.95
N ALA A 571 -2.28 -56.77 -15.63
CA ALA A 571 -3.19 -55.81 -15.02
C ALA A 571 -2.54 -54.41 -15.04
N PRO A 572 -3.28 -53.34 -15.40
CA PRO A 572 -2.77 -51.99 -15.31
C PRO A 572 -2.43 -51.64 -13.86
N THR A 573 -1.35 -50.89 -13.66
CA THR A 573 -0.91 -50.39 -12.35
C THR A 573 -0.84 -48.86 -12.36
N VAL A 574 -0.98 -48.21 -11.20
CA VAL A 574 -0.71 -46.77 -11.05
C VAL A 574 0.78 -46.61 -10.78
N THR A 575 1.49 -45.89 -11.65
CA THR A 575 2.94 -45.70 -11.58
C THR A 575 3.34 -44.46 -10.79
N SER A 576 2.48 -43.44 -10.74
CA SER A 576 2.69 -42.24 -9.92
C SER A 576 1.37 -41.53 -9.60
N THR A 577 1.38 -40.73 -8.53
CA THR A 577 0.27 -39.84 -8.14
C THR A 577 0.78 -38.44 -7.85
N ASP A 578 -0.07 -37.44 -8.08
CA ASP A 578 0.15 -36.05 -7.67
C ASP A 578 -1.13 -35.50 -7.02
N PRO A 579 -1.17 -35.23 -5.71
CA PRO A 579 -0.07 -35.34 -4.76
C PRO A 579 0.47 -36.77 -4.63
N VAL A 580 1.75 -36.87 -4.29
CA VAL A 580 2.35 -38.16 -3.89
C VAL A 580 1.66 -38.67 -2.63
N ASN A 581 1.65 -40.00 -2.44
CA ASN A 581 1.01 -40.60 -1.27
C ASN A 581 1.62 -40.04 0.03
N ASN A 582 0.76 -39.67 0.97
CA ASN A 582 1.04 -39.00 2.24
C ASN A 582 1.67 -37.59 2.13
N ALA A 583 1.53 -36.91 0.99
CA ALA A 583 1.94 -35.51 0.90
C ALA A 583 1.23 -34.65 1.95
N THR A 584 1.98 -33.77 2.62
CA THR A 584 1.47 -32.74 3.54
C THR A 584 1.52 -31.37 2.88
N ASN A 585 0.84 -30.37 3.45
CA ASN A 585 0.81 -29.00 2.93
C ASN A 585 0.33 -28.89 1.46
N VAL A 586 -0.59 -29.76 1.07
CA VAL A 586 -1.15 -29.73 -0.28
C VAL A 586 -2.05 -28.50 -0.43
N ALA A 587 -1.84 -27.72 -1.49
CA ALA A 587 -2.64 -26.54 -1.81
C ALA A 587 -4.14 -26.88 -1.92
N LEU A 588 -5.00 -25.98 -1.45
CA LEU A 588 -6.45 -26.22 -1.38
C LEU A 588 -7.11 -26.37 -2.76
N ASN A 589 -6.51 -25.81 -3.82
CA ASN A 589 -6.98 -25.90 -5.21
C ASN A 589 -6.30 -27.03 -6.02
N LYS A 590 -5.65 -27.98 -5.35
CA LYS A 590 -4.87 -29.02 -6.03
C LYS A 590 -5.74 -29.89 -6.95
N VAL A 591 -5.32 -30.00 -8.21
CA VAL A 591 -5.81 -31.05 -9.14
C VAL A 591 -5.10 -32.35 -8.80
N VAL A 592 -5.86 -33.39 -8.47
CA VAL A 592 -5.35 -34.70 -8.05
C VAL A 592 -5.18 -35.60 -9.27
N LYS A 593 -4.02 -36.21 -9.46
CA LYS A 593 -3.66 -36.97 -10.66
C LYS A 593 -3.15 -38.37 -10.32
N ALA A 594 -3.39 -39.30 -11.25
CA ALA A 594 -2.82 -40.65 -11.25
C ALA A 594 -2.36 -41.01 -12.67
N THR A 595 -1.14 -41.52 -12.80
CA THR A 595 -0.56 -42.00 -14.07
C THR A 595 -0.51 -43.53 -14.05
N PHE A 596 -0.91 -44.17 -15.16
CA PHE A 596 -0.97 -45.63 -15.29
C PHE A 596 0.23 -46.20 -16.06
N SER A 597 0.52 -47.50 -15.85
CA SER A 597 1.58 -48.25 -16.55
C SER A 597 1.31 -48.49 -18.04
N GLU A 598 0.06 -48.33 -18.46
CA GLU A 598 -0.40 -48.48 -19.84
C GLU A 598 -1.60 -47.55 -20.08
N ALA A 599 -2.04 -47.45 -21.34
CA ALA A 599 -3.25 -46.70 -21.66
C ALA A 599 -4.49 -47.41 -21.08
N MET A 600 -5.37 -46.65 -20.42
CA MET A 600 -6.65 -47.11 -19.91
C MET A 600 -7.78 -46.92 -20.93
N ASN A 601 -8.88 -47.65 -20.75
CA ASN A 601 -10.12 -47.39 -21.48
C ASN A 601 -10.78 -46.12 -20.92
N SER A 602 -10.76 -45.04 -21.70
CA SER A 602 -11.25 -43.73 -21.27
C SER A 602 -12.71 -43.72 -20.82
N SER A 603 -13.57 -44.62 -21.33
CA SER A 603 -14.97 -44.70 -20.88
C SER A 603 -15.12 -45.32 -19.49
N THR A 604 -14.08 -45.96 -18.97
CA THR A 604 -14.06 -46.56 -17.63
C THR A 604 -13.35 -45.68 -16.59
N VAL A 605 -12.74 -44.56 -17.01
CA VAL A 605 -12.12 -43.58 -16.12
C VAL A 605 -13.09 -42.41 -15.97
N THR A 606 -13.94 -42.48 -14.95
CA THR A 606 -15.03 -41.54 -14.69
C THR A 606 -15.05 -41.13 -13.23
N GLU A 607 -15.97 -40.25 -12.85
CA GLU A 607 -16.19 -39.86 -11.45
C GLU A 607 -16.59 -41.05 -10.55
N ALA A 608 -17.11 -42.14 -11.14
CA ALA A 608 -17.42 -43.36 -10.40
C ALA A 608 -16.17 -44.22 -10.11
N THR A 609 -15.11 -44.07 -10.90
CA THR A 609 -13.91 -44.91 -10.81
C THR A 609 -12.66 -44.17 -10.35
N PHE A 610 -12.62 -42.84 -10.45
CA PHE A 610 -11.66 -41.97 -9.78
C PHE A 610 -12.41 -41.04 -8.81
N THR A 611 -12.41 -41.42 -7.53
CA THR A 611 -13.12 -40.71 -6.48
C THR A 611 -12.16 -40.01 -5.52
N LEU A 612 -12.54 -38.86 -4.99
CA LEU A 612 -11.87 -38.18 -3.88
C LEU A 612 -12.81 -38.10 -2.68
N LYS A 613 -12.33 -38.45 -1.49
CA LYS A 613 -13.11 -38.42 -0.24
C LYS A 613 -12.36 -37.71 0.88
N GLN A 614 -13.10 -37.02 1.75
CA GLN A 614 -12.65 -36.57 3.07
C GLN A 614 -13.30 -37.49 4.11
N GLY A 615 -12.51 -38.39 4.71
CA GLY A 615 -13.08 -39.48 5.51
C GLY A 615 -14.09 -40.30 4.67
N ASN A 616 -15.36 -40.32 5.10
CA ASN A 616 -16.44 -40.99 4.39
C ASN A 616 -17.20 -40.10 3.38
N THR A 617 -16.97 -38.78 3.41
CA THR A 617 -17.68 -37.80 2.59
C THR A 617 -17.05 -37.69 1.22
N ALA A 618 -17.84 -37.82 0.15
CA ALA A 618 -17.38 -37.62 -1.22
C ALA A 618 -17.15 -36.15 -1.54
N VAL A 619 -16.04 -35.85 -2.21
CA VAL A 619 -15.74 -34.52 -2.77
C VAL A 619 -16.27 -34.49 -4.19
N ALA A 620 -17.05 -33.46 -4.54
CA ALA A 620 -17.50 -33.27 -5.91
C ALA A 620 -16.36 -32.71 -6.78
N GLY A 621 -16.19 -33.26 -7.97
CA GLY A 621 -15.17 -32.81 -8.91
C GLY A 621 -15.30 -33.49 -10.26
N ALA A 622 -14.65 -32.92 -11.27
CA ALA A 622 -14.66 -33.43 -12.63
C ALA A 622 -13.45 -34.35 -12.87
N VAL A 623 -13.67 -35.47 -13.56
CA VAL A 623 -12.60 -36.38 -13.99
C VAL A 623 -12.30 -36.18 -15.47
N THR A 624 -11.01 -36.04 -15.80
CA THR A 624 -10.51 -36.02 -17.18
C THR A 624 -9.41 -37.08 -17.35
N TYR A 625 -9.26 -37.59 -18.57
CA TYR A 625 -8.24 -38.59 -18.90
C TYR A 625 -7.56 -38.23 -20.22
N SER A 626 -6.23 -38.17 -20.23
CA SER A 626 -5.42 -37.89 -21.41
C SER A 626 -4.11 -38.66 -21.38
N GLY A 627 -3.74 -39.29 -22.51
CA GLY A 627 -2.58 -40.16 -22.61
C GLY A 627 -2.70 -41.37 -21.67
N THR A 628 -1.90 -41.39 -20.60
CA THR A 628 -1.92 -42.39 -19.51
C THR A 628 -2.25 -41.77 -18.15
N THR A 629 -2.73 -40.53 -18.10
CA THR A 629 -2.96 -39.80 -16.84
C THR A 629 -4.43 -39.45 -16.67
N ALA A 630 -5.00 -39.85 -15.53
CA ALA A 630 -6.29 -39.36 -15.05
C ALA A 630 -6.09 -38.17 -14.11
N SER A 631 -6.96 -37.16 -14.21
CA SER A 631 -6.97 -35.98 -13.34
C SER A 631 -8.36 -35.74 -12.77
N PHE A 632 -8.45 -35.57 -11.46
CA PHE A 632 -9.64 -35.17 -10.70
C PHE A 632 -9.48 -33.72 -10.26
N THR A 633 -10.39 -32.85 -10.72
CA THR A 633 -10.41 -31.43 -10.38
C THR A 633 -11.59 -31.16 -9.44
N PRO A 634 -11.36 -30.84 -8.15
CA PRO A 634 -12.43 -30.47 -7.23
C PRO A 634 -13.25 -29.27 -7.75
N ASN A 635 -14.57 -29.30 -7.60
CA ASN A 635 -15.45 -28.19 -8.01
C ASN A 635 -15.33 -26.97 -7.08
N SER A 636 -14.77 -27.15 -5.90
CA SER A 636 -14.51 -26.09 -4.91
C SER A 636 -13.18 -26.38 -4.21
N PRO A 637 -12.49 -25.35 -3.67
CA PRO A 637 -11.28 -25.57 -2.90
C PRO A 637 -11.50 -26.59 -1.77
N LEU A 638 -10.53 -27.47 -1.58
CA LEU A 638 -10.49 -28.44 -0.50
C LEU A 638 -10.41 -27.73 0.85
N THR A 639 -10.98 -28.35 1.88
CA THR A 639 -10.93 -27.81 3.24
C THR A 639 -9.54 -28.02 3.85
N PRO A 640 -9.03 -27.05 4.62
CA PRO A 640 -7.66 -27.07 5.15
C PRO A 640 -7.47 -28.06 6.30
N SER A 641 -6.21 -28.42 6.57
CA SER A 641 -5.78 -29.32 7.65
C SER A 641 -6.46 -30.70 7.67
N LEU A 642 -6.97 -31.16 6.53
CA LEU A 642 -7.76 -32.38 6.44
C LEU A 642 -7.10 -33.41 5.54
N VAL A 643 -7.29 -34.67 5.91
CA VAL A 643 -6.80 -35.81 5.14
C VAL A 643 -7.83 -36.17 4.09
N TYR A 644 -7.40 -36.18 2.84
CA TYR A 644 -8.16 -36.63 1.70
C TYR A 644 -7.62 -37.97 1.21
N THR A 645 -8.54 -38.85 0.81
CA THR A 645 -8.25 -40.15 0.19
C THR A 645 -8.72 -40.11 -1.24
N ALA A 646 -7.79 -40.23 -2.18
CA ALA A 646 -8.09 -40.45 -3.58
C ALA A 646 -8.10 -41.97 -3.86
N THR A 647 -9.00 -42.43 -4.71
CA THR A 647 -9.16 -43.85 -5.05
C THR A 647 -9.34 -44.01 -6.55
N ILE A 648 -8.51 -44.83 -7.19
CA ILE A 648 -8.83 -45.47 -8.46
C ILE A 648 -9.40 -46.86 -8.17
N THR A 649 -10.63 -47.11 -8.56
CA THR A 649 -11.29 -48.40 -8.31
C THR A 649 -10.92 -49.45 -9.37
N THR A 650 -11.18 -50.72 -9.08
CA THR A 650 -11.13 -51.82 -10.06
C THR A 650 -12.17 -51.68 -11.18
N GLY A 651 -13.05 -50.69 -11.12
CA GLY A 651 -13.92 -50.31 -12.24
C GLY A 651 -13.14 -49.68 -13.41
N ALA A 652 -11.96 -49.09 -13.15
CA ALA A 652 -11.07 -48.60 -14.20
C ALA A 652 -10.33 -49.78 -14.85
N LYS A 653 -10.46 -49.90 -16.17
CA LYS A 653 -9.94 -51.05 -16.94
C LYS A 653 -9.07 -50.58 -18.09
N ASN A 654 -8.10 -51.38 -18.49
CA ASN A 654 -7.40 -51.16 -19.75
C ASN A 654 -8.33 -51.48 -20.96
N PRO A 655 -7.96 -51.13 -22.21
CA PRO A 655 -8.73 -51.47 -23.41
C PRO A 655 -8.99 -52.97 -23.56
N ALA A 656 -8.13 -53.79 -22.94
CA ALA A 656 -8.30 -55.24 -22.83
C ALA A 656 -9.23 -55.63 -21.66
N GLY A 657 -10.09 -54.75 -21.13
CA GLY A 657 -11.09 -55.07 -20.11
C GLY A 657 -10.52 -55.55 -18.76
N THR A 658 -9.20 -55.52 -18.59
CA THR A 658 -8.51 -55.99 -17.38
C THR A 658 -8.48 -54.83 -16.39
N ALA A 659 -9.06 -55.07 -15.23
CA ALA A 659 -9.10 -54.10 -14.13
C ALA A 659 -7.73 -53.98 -13.47
N LEU A 660 -7.55 -52.90 -12.69
CA LEU A 660 -6.52 -52.91 -11.65
C LEU A 660 -6.69 -54.15 -10.76
N ALA A 661 -5.60 -54.73 -10.30
CA ALA A 661 -5.62 -55.92 -9.44
C ALA A 661 -6.39 -55.68 -8.11
N SER A 662 -6.35 -54.44 -7.61
CA SER A 662 -7.09 -53.96 -6.45
C SER A 662 -7.39 -52.47 -6.62
N ASN A 663 -8.29 -51.91 -5.80
CA ASN A 663 -8.43 -50.47 -5.71
C ASN A 663 -7.08 -49.86 -5.32
N TYR A 664 -6.65 -48.82 -6.02
CA TYR A 664 -5.45 -48.07 -5.70
C TYR A 664 -5.86 -46.82 -4.91
N GLN A 665 -5.41 -46.73 -3.66
CA GLN A 665 -5.74 -45.62 -2.77
C GLN A 665 -4.47 -44.90 -2.34
N TRP A 666 -4.55 -43.58 -2.27
CA TRP A 666 -3.51 -42.75 -1.68
C TRP A 666 -4.13 -41.60 -0.91
N THR A 667 -3.42 -41.15 0.10
CA THR A 667 -3.84 -40.08 0.99
C THR A 667 -2.98 -38.85 0.83
N PHE A 668 -3.51 -37.68 1.13
CA PHE A 668 -2.75 -36.45 1.27
C PHE A 668 -3.43 -35.52 2.28
N THR A 669 -2.67 -34.62 2.89
CA THR A 669 -3.14 -33.65 3.88
C THR A 669 -3.06 -32.25 3.30
N THR A 670 -4.19 -31.55 3.26
CA THR A 670 -4.25 -30.15 2.83
C THR A 670 -3.52 -29.23 3.81
N ALA A 671 -2.95 -28.15 3.29
CA ALA A 671 -2.28 -27.15 4.12
C ALA A 671 -3.20 -26.60 5.21
N ALA A 672 -2.63 -26.34 6.39
CA ALA A 672 -3.30 -25.55 7.42
C ALA A 672 -3.39 -24.10 6.95
N VAL A 673 -4.52 -23.45 7.20
CA VAL A 673 -4.58 -21.98 7.07
C VAL A 673 -4.31 -21.38 8.44
N VAL A 674 -3.32 -20.51 8.50
CA VAL A 674 -3.12 -19.63 9.64
C VAL A 674 -4.07 -18.46 9.44
N ALA A 675 -4.84 -18.12 10.49
CA ALA A 675 -5.69 -16.93 10.42
C ALA A 675 -4.79 -15.68 10.40
N PRO A 676 -5.06 -14.71 9.52
CA PRO A 676 -4.33 -13.45 9.51
C PRO A 676 -4.50 -12.74 10.86
N ARG A 677 -3.43 -12.10 11.34
CA ARG A 677 -3.41 -11.29 12.58
C ARG A 677 -3.10 -9.85 12.23
N VAL A 678 -3.67 -8.90 12.96
CA VAL A 678 -3.17 -7.52 12.96
C VAL A 678 -1.92 -7.47 13.83
N LEU A 679 -0.79 -7.09 13.24
CA LEU A 679 0.50 -6.97 13.92
C LEU A 679 0.65 -5.61 14.59
N SER A 680 0.19 -4.55 13.93
CA SER A 680 0.29 -3.19 14.43
C SER A 680 -0.84 -2.30 13.91
N THR A 681 -1.12 -1.23 14.65
CA THR A 681 -2.08 -0.19 14.26
C THR A 681 -1.47 1.19 14.42
N ASP A 682 -1.91 2.12 13.57
CA ASP A 682 -1.59 3.54 13.68
C ASP A 682 -2.90 4.34 13.52
N PRO A 683 -3.43 5.01 14.55
CA PRO A 683 -2.85 5.11 15.90
C PRO A 683 -2.76 3.76 16.63
N GLN A 684 -1.81 3.69 17.56
CA GLN A 684 -1.74 2.58 18.52
C GLN A 684 -3.00 2.54 19.40
N ASN A 685 -3.34 1.36 19.92
CA ASN A 685 -4.48 1.20 20.82
C ASN A 685 -4.33 2.07 22.08
N ASN A 686 -5.39 2.78 22.44
CA ASN A 686 -5.47 3.78 23.50
C ASN A 686 -4.55 5.01 23.33
N ALA A 687 -3.99 5.24 22.14
CA ALA A 687 -3.19 6.43 21.90
C ALA A 687 -4.02 7.71 22.12
N THR A 688 -3.44 8.71 22.77
CA THR A 688 -4.07 10.02 23.02
C THR A 688 -3.43 11.11 22.18
N ASN A 689 -4.06 12.29 22.12
CA ASN A 689 -3.56 13.45 21.38
C ASN A 689 -3.39 13.21 19.87
N ILE A 690 -4.26 12.40 19.30
CA ILE A 690 -4.24 12.11 17.86
C ILE A 690 -4.77 13.30 17.06
N GLU A 691 -4.04 13.68 16.02
CA GLU A 691 -4.42 14.73 15.07
C GLU A 691 -5.78 14.47 14.44
N LEU A 692 -6.53 15.54 14.17
CA LEU A 692 -7.92 15.44 13.70
C LEU A 692 -8.03 14.87 12.27
N ASN A 693 -7.00 14.99 11.45
CA ASN A 693 -6.95 14.49 10.07
C ASN A 693 -6.25 13.11 9.95
N LYS A 694 -6.04 12.41 11.07
CA LYS A 694 -5.30 11.16 11.10
C LYS A 694 -5.90 10.09 10.18
N VAL A 695 -5.06 9.52 9.32
CA VAL A 695 -5.37 8.28 8.58
C VAL A 695 -5.12 7.10 9.52
N VAL A 696 -6.13 6.27 9.70
CA VAL A 696 -6.11 5.12 10.62
C VAL A 696 -5.65 3.88 9.85
N LYS A 697 -4.66 3.14 10.35
CA LYS A 697 -4.01 2.02 9.65
C LYS A 697 -3.96 0.77 10.51
N ALA A 698 -3.97 -0.39 9.84
CA ALA A 698 -3.71 -1.69 10.42
C ALA A 698 -2.81 -2.51 9.49
N THR A 699 -1.74 -3.09 10.02
CA THR A 699 -0.80 -3.94 9.28
C THR A 699 -1.01 -5.41 9.67
N PHE A 700 -1.16 -6.28 8.68
CA PHE A 700 -1.46 -7.70 8.86
C PHE A 700 -0.19 -8.57 8.84
N SER A 701 -0.28 -9.78 9.40
CA SER A 701 0.78 -10.80 9.43
C SER A 701 1.10 -11.41 8.07
N GLU A 702 0.24 -11.19 7.09
CA GLU A 702 0.33 -11.74 5.74
C GLU A 702 -0.46 -10.86 4.75
N LEU A 703 -0.39 -11.21 3.46
CA LEU A 703 -1.17 -10.54 2.43
C LEU A 703 -2.66 -10.89 2.53
N MET A 704 -3.49 -9.86 2.61
CA MET A 704 -4.95 -9.95 2.58
C MET A 704 -5.49 -9.96 1.15
N ASN A 705 -6.68 -10.51 0.97
CA ASN A 705 -7.45 -10.38 -0.26
C ASN A 705 -8.00 -8.94 -0.36
N PRO A 706 -7.53 -8.11 -1.31
CA PRO A 706 -7.91 -6.70 -1.40
C PRO A 706 -9.42 -6.50 -1.59
N ALA A 707 -10.12 -7.45 -2.21
CA ALA A 707 -11.57 -7.36 -2.41
C ALA A 707 -12.37 -7.46 -1.10
N THR A 708 -11.76 -7.99 -0.04
CA THR A 708 -12.40 -8.17 1.28
C THR A 708 -12.05 -7.05 2.25
N ILE A 709 -11.11 -6.16 1.91
CA ILE A 709 -10.74 -4.98 2.70
C ILE A 709 -11.53 -3.78 2.18
N SER A 710 -12.59 -3.38 2.88
CA SER A 710 -13.51 -2.35 2.44
C SER A 710 -14.13 -1.59 3.63
N GLY A 711 -14.98 -0.60 3.36
CA GLY A 711 -15.68 0.16 4.41
C GLY A 711 -16.65 -0.66 5.27
N THR A 712 -16.92 -1.94 4.94
CA THR A 712 -17.71 -2.85 5.80
C THR A 712 -16.84 -3.72 6.72
N THR A 713 -15.58 -3.92 6.35
CA THR A 713 -14.63 -4.78 7.07
C THR A 713 -13.55 -3.99 7.80
N PHE A 714 -13.32 -2.73 7.44
CA PHE A 714 -12.55 -1.75 8.21
C PHE A 714 -13.43 -0.53 8.49
N THR A 715 -13.91 -0.42 9.74
CA THR A 715 -14.82 0.65 10.17
C THR A 715 -14.19 1.54 11.24
N LEU A 716 -14.64 2.80 11.29
CA LEU A 716 -14.29 3.77 12.33
C LEU A 716 -15.58 4.33 12.94
N LYS A 717 -15.68 4.35 14.27
CA LYS A 717 -16.85 4.83 15.01
C LYS A 717 -16.48 5.80 16.12
N GLN A 718 -17.43 6.67 16.46
CA GLN A 718 -17.43 7.50 17.66
C GLN A 718 -18.67 7.13 18.48
N GLY A 719 -18.49 6.36 19.55
CA GLY A 719 -19.63 5.74 20.25
C GLY A 719 -20.47 4.90 19.30
N ALA A 720 -21.76 5.23 19.17
CA ALA A 720 -22.68 4.55 18.24
C ALA A 720 -22.62 5.08 16.79
N ASN A 721 -21.98 6.23 16.56
CA ASN A 721 -21.96 6.91 15.27
C ASN A 721 -20.85 6.33 14.37
N THR A 722 -21.20 5.96 13.13
CA THR A 722 -20.20 5.57 12.12
C THR A 722 -19.59 6.81 11.48
N ILE A 723 -18.26 6.82 11.37
CA ILE A 723 -17.50 7.87 10.67
C ILE A 723 -17.35 7.47 9.21
N ASN A 724 -17.70 8.37 8.29
CA ASN A 724 -17.53 8.15 6.86
C ASN A 724 -16.06 8.33 6.46
N GLY A 725 -15.57 7.48 5.57
CA GLY A 725 -14.20 7.51 5.07
C GLY A 725 -14.00 6.56 3.90
N SER A 726 -12.83 6.63 3.28
CA SER A 726 -12.39 5.69 2.25
C SER A 726 -11.41 4.67 2.82
N VAL A 727 -11.47 3.44 2.33
CA VAL A 727 -10.56 2.36 2.70
C VAL A 727 -9.66 2.04 1.51
N THR A 728 -8.36 1.95 1.75
CA THR A 728 -7.35 1.50 0.78
C THR A 728 -6.52 0.37 1.37
N TYR A 729 -5.91 -0.43 0.50
CA TYR A 729 -5.07 -1.56 0.89
C TYR A 729 -3.84 -1.64 -0.03
N SER A 730 -2.64 -1.75 0.56
CA SER A 730 -1.38 -1.88 -0.17
C SER A 730 -0.38 -2.70 0.65
N GLY A 731 0.33 -3.64 0.00
CA GLY A 731 1.20 -4.58 0.68
C GLY A 731 0.41 -5.41 1.70
N THR A 732 0.76 -5.29 2.98
CA THR A 732 0.05 -5.90 4.13
C THR A 732 -0.72 -4.87 4.97
N THR A 733 -0.91 -3.63 4.49
CA THR A 733 -1.49 -2.55 5.32
C THR A 733 -2.81 -2.05 4.74
N ALA A 734 -3.86 -2.07 5.56
CA ALA A 734 -5.12 -1.38 5.29
C ALA A 734 -5.08 0.03 5.90
N SER A 735 -5.63 1.02 5.19
CA SER A 735 -5.74 2.42 5.63
C SER A 735 -7.18 2.91 5.49
N PHE A 736 -7.70 3.54 6.54
CA PHE A 736 -8.99 4.23 6.59
C PHE A 736 -8.74 5.74 6.68
N SER A 737 -9.21 6.49 5.69
CA SER A 737 -9.10 7.95 5.60
C SER A 737 -10.46 8.59 5.85
N PRO A 738 -10.68 9.26 7.00
CA PRO A 738 -11.93 9.97 7.28
C PRO A 738 -12.24 11.02 6.20
N SER A 739 -13.50 11.13 5.77
CA SER A 739 -13.90 12.12 4.75
C SER A 739 -13.90 13.56 5.28
N ASN A 740 -14.06 13.72 6.59
CA ASN A 740 -13.96 14.98 7.31
C ASN A 740 -12.98 14.82 8.47
N PRO A 741 -12.31 15.89 8.93
CA PRO A 741 -11.55 15.85 10.17
C PRO A 741 -12.39 15.31 11.33
N LEU A 742 -11.77 14.47 12.16
CA LEU A 742 -12.33 13.94 13.39
C LEU A 742 -12.59 15.07 14.37
N SER A 743 -13.61 14.91 15.21
CA SER A 743 -13.92 15.85 16.28
C SER A 743 -12.90 15.72 17.42
N PRO A 744 -12.53 16.84 18.07
CA PRO A 744 -11.50 16.86 19.09
C PRO A 744 -11.95 16.29 20.44
N ASN A 745 -10.99 15.86 21.25
CA ASN A 745 -11.18 15.31 22.60
C ASN A 745 -12.17 14.13 22.67
N LEU A 746 -12.43 13.45 21.54
CA LEU A 746 -13.32 12.30 21.48
C LEU A 746 -12.51 11.01 21.32
N THR A 747 -13.07 9.94 21.88
CA THR A 747 -12.53 8.59 21.66
C THR A 747 -13.19 7.98 20.45
N TYR A 748 -12.37 7.50 19.53
CA TYR A 748 -12.76 6.76 18.34
C TYR A 748 -12.42 5.29 18.51
N THR A 749 -13.20 4.43 17.88
CA THR A 749 -13.03 2.99 17.87
C THR A 749 -12.92 2.52 16.43
N ALA A 750 -11.78 1.96 16.08
CA ALA A 750 -11.55 1.32 14.80
C ALA A 750 -11.74 -0.20 14.93
N THR A 751 -12.26 -0.84 13.89
CA THR A 751 -12.52 -2.27 13.88
C THR A 751 -12.17 -2.87 12.53
N ILE A 752 -11.33 -3.90 12.52
CA ILE A 752 -11.20 -4.84 11.41
C ILE A 752 -12.03 -6.08 11.74
N THR A 753 -13.01 -6.41 10.91
CA THR A 753 -13.89 -7.56 11.18
C THR A 753 -13.30 -8.87 10.66
N THR A 754 -13.83 -10.00 11.14
CA THR A 754 -13.53 -11.34 10.60
C THR A 754 -13.88 -11.52 9.11
N GLY A 755 -14.64 -10.58 8.52
CA GLY A 755 -14.90 -10.52 7.08
C GLY A 755 -13.67 -10.13 6.24
N ALA A 756 -12.63 -9.55 6.83
CA ALA A 756 -11.36 -9.32 6.16
C ALA A 756 -10.57 -10.63 6.06
N GLN A 757 -10.34 -11.12 4.84
CA GLN A 757 -9.78 -12.45 4.58
C GLN A 757 -8.41 -12.39 3.91
N ASN A 758 -7.57 -13.39 4.15
CA ASN A 758 -6.35 -13.61 3.39
C ASN A 758 -6.64 -14.15 1.97
N LEU A 759 -5.60 -14.29 1.14
CA LEU A 759 -5.73 -14.83 -0.22
C LEU A 759 -6.26 -16.28 -0.26
N ALA A 760 -6.15 -17.01 0.86
CA ALA A 760 -6.71 -18.35 1.02
C ALA A 760 -8.19 -18.34 1.49
N GLY A 761 -8.80 -17.17 1.66
CA GLY A 761 -10.20 -17.01 2.07
C GLY A 761 -10.45 -17.17 3.58
N THR A 762 -9.40 -17.18 4.40
CA THR A 762 -9.50 -17.27 5.86
C THR A 762 -9.55 -15.87 6.48
N GLY A 763 -10.59 -15.61 7.27
CA GLY A 763 -10.77 -14.35 8.00
C GLY A 763 -9.89 -14.25 9.24
N LEU A 764 -9.82 -13.06 9.86
CA LEU A 764 -9.25 -12.94 11.20
C LEU A 764 -9.96 -13.90 12.17
N ALA A 765 -9.24 -14.37 13.19
CA ALA A 765 -9.81 -15.26 14.20
C ALA A 765 -11.00 -14.62 14.93
N GLU A 766 -10.86 -13.33 15.28
CA GLU A 766 -11.91 -12.49 15.86
C GLU A 766 -11.78 -11.05 15.35
N ASP A 767 -12.81 -10.22 15.55
CA ASP A 767 -12.77 -8.81 15.21
C ASP A 767 -11.63 -8.12 15.98
N TYR A 768 -10.75 -7.43 15.26
CA TYR A 768 -9.68 -6.67 15.86
C TYR A 768 -10.14 -5.24 16.13
N VAL A 769 -10.30 -4.89 17.41
CA VAL A 769 -10.83 -3.61 17.86
C VAL A 769 -9.75 -2.83 18.59
N TRP A 770 -9.58 -1.56 18.24
CA TRP A 770 -8.72 -0.65 19.00
C TRP A 770 -9.34 0.73 19.08
N THR A 771 -8.94 1.48 20.10
CA THR A 771 -9.42 2.84 20.34
C THR A 771 -8.28 3.83 20.27
N PHE A 772 -8.60 5.10 20.04
CA PHE A 772 -7.68 6.21 20.19
C PHE A 772 -8.46 7.48 20.52
N LYS A 773 -7.82 8.43 21.18
CA LYS A 773 -8.42 9.70 21.58
C LYS A 773 -7.78 10.85 20.81
N THR A 774 -8.61 11.62 20.13
CA THR A 774 -8.16 12.82 19.41
C THR A 774 -7.72 13.90 20.39
N LEU A 775 -6.80 14.75 19.95
CA LEU A 775 -6.31 15.89 20.71
C LEU A 775 -7.45 16.82 21.16
N THR A 776 -7.25 17.49 22.28
CA THR A 776 -8.09 18.61 22.69
C THR A 776 -7.87 19.77 21.75
N GLN A 777 -8.95 20.32 21.19
CA GLN A 777 -8.86 21.47 20.29
C GLN A 777 -8.46 22.70 21.10
N GLN A 778 -7.29 23.24 20.76
CA GLN A 778 -6.81 24.52 21.25
C GLN A 778 -7.24 25.59 20.23
N SER A 779 -7.90 26.66 20.69
CA SER A 779 -8.17 27.82 19.83
C SER A 779 -6.86 28.44 19.39
N ALA A 780 -6.78 28.90 18.13
CA ALA A 780 -5.62 29.64 17.66
C ALA A 780 -5.39 30.89 18.53
N SER A 781 -4.12 31.27 18.69
CA SER A 781 -3.80 32.51 19.39
C SER A 781 -4.46 33.71 18.69
N PHE A 782 -5.07 34.60 19.47
CA PHE A 782 -5.74 35.78 18.92
C PHE A 782 -4.74 36.71 18.22
N VAL A 783 -5.07 37.17 17.01
CA VAL A 783 -4.25 38.13 16.27
C VAL A 783 -4.59 39.54 16.72
N ASP A 784 -3.70 40.18 17.48
CA ASP A 784 -3.91 41.54 17.97
C ASP A 784 -3.57 42.59 16.89
N LEU A 785 -4.59 43.32 16.43
CA LEU A 785 -4.44 44.39 15.45
C LEU A 785 -3.93 45.70 16.05
N LYS A 786 -3.87 45.82 17.39
CA LYS A 786 -3.44 47.04 18.11
C LYS A 786 -4.03 48.32 17.48
N THR A 787 -3.21 49.29 17.10
CA THR A 787 -3.68 50.57 16.54
C THR A 787 -4.30 50.43 15.14
N ALA A 788 -4.00 49.36 14.40
CA ALA A 788 -4.66 49.05 13.13
C ALA A 788 -6.13 48.63 13.30
N GLY A 789 -6.52 48.15 14.50
CA GLY A 789 -7.85 47.65 14.80
C GLY A 789 -8.98 48.68 14.67
N ARG A 790 -8.67 49.99 14.63
CA ARG A 790 -9.66 51.06 14.45
C ARG A 790 -10.13 51.22 12.99
N PHE A 791 -9.37 50.71 12.02
CA PHE A 791 -9.62 50.93 10.60
C PHE A 791 -10.51 49.83 10.01
N GLY A 792 -11.49 50.24 9.20
CA GLY A 792 -12.28 49.36 8.34
C GLY A 792 -11.61 49.18 6.98
N ILE A 793 -10.91 50.21 6.53
CA ILE A 793 -10.04 50.16 5.35
C ILE A 793 -8.69 50.76 5.74
N PHE A 794 -7.61 50.03 5.45
CA PHE A 794 -6.24 50.54 5.57
C PHE A 794 -5.44 50.14 4.33
N ALA A 795 -4.77 51.10 3.68
CA ALA A 795 -4.05 50.84 2.43
C ALA A 795 -2.77 51.67 2.32
N ALA A 796 -1.88 51.29 1.39
CA ALA A 796 -0.62 51.99 1.18
C ALA A 796 -0.63 52.94 -0.03
N THR A 797 -1.23 52.52 -1.14
CA THR A 797 -1.10 53.22 -2.43
C THR A 797 -2.38 53.88 -2.93
N GLY A 798 -3.56 53.38 -2.52
CA GLY A 798 -4.82 53.95 -2.94
C GLY A 798 -6.04 53.31 -2.32
N ILE A 799 -7.11 54.09 -2.21
CA ILE A 799 -8.43 53.64 -1.77
C ILE A 799 -9.45 54.23 -2.74
N SER A 800 -10.16 53.39 -3.49
CA SER A 800 -11.11 53.88 -4.48
C SER A 800 -12.49 53.26 -4.32
N ASN A 801 -13.51 54.09 -4.51
CA ASN A 801 -14.88 53.67 -4.76
C ASN A 801 -15.28 54.05 -6.19
N ASN A 802 -15.25 53.07 -7.10
CA ASN A 802 -15.39 53.34 -8.53
C ASN A 802 -16.83 53.70 -8.93
N ALA A 803 -17.83 53.17 -8.21
CA ALA A 803 -19.26 53.46 -8.43
C ALA A 803 -20.07 53.20 -7.15
N GLY A 804 -21.34 53.61 -7.12
CA GLY A 804 -22.29 53.25 -6.05
C GLY A 804 -22.10 53.97 -4.71
N PHE A 805 -23.00 53.72 -3.77
CA PHE A 805 -23.08 54.40 -2.47
C PHE A 805 -22.51 53.54 -1.35
N SER A 806 -21.19 53.33 -1.38
CA SER A 806 -20.54 52.50 -0.36
C SER A 806 -20.54 53.15 1.03
N GLU A 807 -20.64 52.33 2.06
CA GLU A 807 -20.69 52.75 3.45
C GLU A 807 -19.67 52.00 4.30
N ILE A 808 -18.82 52.76 5.01
CA ILE A 808 -17.92 52.25 6.04
C ILE A 808 -18.47 52.71 7.38
N ARG A 809 -18.88 51.78 8.24
CA ARG A 809 -19.67 52.07 9.44
C ARG A 809 -18.87 51.77 10.71
N ASN A 810 -18.85 52.75 11.61
CA ASN A 810 -18.24 52.69 12.94
C ASN A 810 -16.73 52.37 12.91
N LEU A 811 -16.06 52.75 11.83
CA LEU A 811 -14.67 52.40 11.48
C LEU A 811 -14.02 53.56 10.72
N ASP A 812 -12.71 53.71 10.89
CA ASP A 812 -11.90 54.71 10.19
C ASP A 812 -11.37 54.18 8.85
N VAL A 813 -10.93 55.10 7.99
CA VAL A 813 -10.22 54.79 6.73
C VAL A 813 -8.83 55.44 6.79
N GLY A 814 -7.78 54.64 6.59
CA GLY A 814 -6.39 55.09 6.72
C GLY A 814 -5.59 54.82 5.45
N ILE A 815 -4.77 55.78 5.02
CA ILE A 815 -3.82 55.57 3.91
C ILE A 815 -2.40 56.05 4.27
N THR A 816 -1.42 55.13 4.19
CA THR A 816 -0.01 55.47 4.39
C THR A 816 1.00 54.52 3.71
N PRO A 817 2.02 55.04 3.00
CA PRO A 817 2.43 56.45 2.90
C PRO A 817 1.62 57.28 1.89
N GLY A 818 0.58 56.71 1.28
CA GLY A 818 -0.25 57.42 0.30
C GLY A 818 -0.90 58.70 0.85
N ALA A 819 -1.11 59.65 -0.06
CA ALA A 819 -1.70 60.96 0.21
C ALA A 819 -3.24 60.90 0.12
N ARG A 820 -3.91 61.93 0.64
CA ARG A 820 -5.37 62.08 0.60
C ARG A 820 -5.91 62.07 -0.82
N SER A 821 -5.15 62.58 -1.78
CA SER A 821 -5.51 62.55 -3.22
C SER A 821 -5.62 61.14 -3.80
N SER A 822 -5.02 60.14 -3.15
CA SER A 822 -5.15 58.71 -3.51
C SER A 822 -6.41 58.05 -2.91
N VAL A 823 -7.23 58.79 -2.18
CA VAL A 823 -8.56 58.37 -1.73
C VAL A 823 -9.62 58.96 -2.67
N THR A 824 -10.22 58.13 -3.52
CA THR A 824 -11.15 58.58 -4.58
C THR A 824 -12.54 57.94 -4.43
N GLY A 825 -13.58 58.66 -4.87
CA GLY A 825 -14.97 58.18 -4.80
C GLY A 825 -15.67 58.38 -3.44
N PHE A 826 -15.13 59.26 -2.58
CA PHE A 826 -15.71 59.68 -1.29
C PHE A 826 -15.98 61.20 -1.29
N PRO A 827 -17.13 61.70 -1.80
CA PRO A 827 -18.37 61.00 -2.21
C PRO A 827 -18.31 60.34 -3.62
N PRO A 828 -19.26 59.44 -3.98
CA PRO A 828 -20.51 59.09 -3.29
C PRO A 828 -20.40 58.17 -2.07
N ALA A 829 -19.27 57.48 -1.86
CA ALA A 829 -19.07 56.69 -0.66
C ALA A 829 -18.99 57.56 0.60
N LYS A 830 -19.39 57.02 1.74
CA LYS A 830 -19.43 57.74 3.02
C LYS A 830 -18.85 56.91 4.16
N ILE A 831 -18.28 57.62 5.12
CA ILE A 831 -17.89 57.06 6.42
C ILE A 831 -18.95 57.47 7.44
N ILE A 832 -19.54 56.49 8.12
CA ILE A 832 -20.54 56.69 9.17
C ILE A 832 -19.85 56.46 10.51
N ASN A 833 -19.87 57.45 11.40
CA ASN A 833 -19.24 57.39 12.72
C ASN A 833 -17.74 57.02 12.69
N GLY A 834 -17.01 57.58 11.72
CA GLY A 834 -15.57 57.43 11.56
C GLY A 834 -15.01 58.55 10.68
N ALA A 835 -13.69 58.52 10.44
CA ALA A 835 -13.01 59.53 9.63
C ALA A 835 -12.04 58.92 8.61
N ILE A 836 -11.70 59.72 7.59
CA ILE A 836 -10.62 59.42 6.64
C ILE A 836 -9.36 60.12 7.13
N TYR A 837 -8.26 59.38 7.26
CA TYR A 837 -6.94 59.86 7.62
C TYR A 837 -5.93 59.52 6.53
N ALA A 838 -5.11 60.49 6.14
CA ALA A 838 -4.06 60.34 5.14
C ALA A 838 -2.72 60.88 5.62
N SER A 839 -1.63 60.44 4.99
CA SER A 839 -0.27 60.75 5.45
C SER A 839 0.11 62.23 5.37
N ASP A 840 -0.59 63.00 4.53
CA ASP A 840 -0.41 64.44 4.30
C ASP A 840 -1.39 65.32 5.10
N ASP A 841 -2.20 64.73 5.99
CA ASP A 841 -3.09 65.50 6.86
C ASP A 841 -2.31 66.26 7.95
N LEU A 842 -2.38 67.60 7.90
CA LEU A 842 -1.74 68.47 8.89
C LEU A 842 -2.55 68.66 10.18
N SER A 843 -3.85 68.36 10.14
CA SER A 843 -4.75 68.50 11.29
C SER A 843 -5.73 67.31 11.36
N PRO A 844 -5.91 66.68 12.54
CA PRO A 844 -5.22 66.96 13.80
C PRO A 844 -3.71 66.66 13.75
N ALA A 845 -2.93 67.33 14.61
CA ALA A 845 -1.49 67.04 14.70
C ALA A 845 -1.25 65.58 15.11
N GLY A 846 -0.26 64.93 14.48
CA GLY A 846 0.11 63.54 14.78
C GLY A 846 -0.56 62.45 13.93
N VAL A 847 -1.41 62.81 12.96
CA VAL A 847 -2.06 61.82 12.05
C VAL A 847 -1.04 60.96 11.31
N ALA A 848 0.00 61.57 10.72
CA ALA A 848 1.04 60.82 10.01
C ALA A 848 1.74 59.79 10.90
N ALA A 849 2.09 60.16 12.14
CA ALA A 849 2.73 59.25 13.09
C ALA A 849 1.78 58.11 13.51
N MET A 850 0.49 58.43 13.73
CA MET A 850 -0.54 57.44 14.05
C MET A 850 -0.75 56.43 12.91
N LEU A 851 -0.77 56.88 11.66
CA LEU A 851 -0.87 56.00 10.50
C LEU A 851 0.38 55.13 10.33
N VAL A 852 1.58 55.70 10.49
CA VAL A 852 2.83 54.92 10.45
C VAL A 852 2.83 53.82 11.52
N GLN A 853 2.40 54.13 12.75
CA GLN A 853 2.27 53.13 13.81
C GLN A 853 1.22 52.07 13.46
N ALA A 854 0.06 52.45 12.93
CA ALA A 854 -0.96 51.51 12.48
C ALA A 854 -0.47 50.59 11.36
N LYS A 855 0.35 51.09 10.42
CA LYS A 855 0.98 50.26 9.39
C LYS A 855 1.96 49.26 10.00
N LYS A 856 2.75 49.68 10.98
CA LYS A 856 3.67 48.79 11.71
C LYS A 856 2.90 47.69 12.43
N ASP A 857 1.87 48.06 13.19
CA ASP A 857 1.01 47.11 13.93
C ASP A 857 0.29 46.13 12.98
N LEU A 858 -0.19 46.62 11.82
CA LEU A 858 -0.76 45.76 10.77
C LEU A 858 0.27 44.77 10.22
N THR A 859 1.52 45.20 10.03
CA THR A 859 2.60 44.33 9.57
C THR A 859 2.94 43.27 10.62
N GLU A 860 3.00 43.64 11.89
CA GLU A 860 3.19 42.71 13.02
C GLU A 860 2.05 41.68 13.08
N ALA A 861 0.79 42.12 12.97
CA ALA A 861 -0.38 41.25 12.96
C ALA A 861 -0.37 40.28 11.76
N TYR A 862 0.02 40.75 10.58
CA TYR A 862 0.17 39.91 9.39
C TYR A 862 1.24 38.84 9.59
N LEU A 863 2.43 39.22 10.06
CA LEU A 863 3.54 38.28 10.28
C LEU A 863 3.21 37.27 11.38
N PHE A 864 2.53 37.70 12.44
CA PHE A 864 2.02 36.81 13.47
C PHE A 864 1.04 35.79 12.90
N ALA A 865 0.06 36.22 12.10
CA ALA A 865 -0.91 35.33 11.47
C ALA A 865 -0.23 34.34 10.50
N GLU A 866 0.73 34.81 9.69
CA GLU A 866 1.52 33.99 8.74
C GLU A 866 2.40 32.95 9.44
N GLY A 867 2.99 33.31 10.58
CA GLY A 867 3.90 32.49 11.38
C GLY A 867 3.23 31.65 12.47
N ALA A 868 1.91 31.72 12.64
CA ALA A 868 1.21 30.99 13.69
C ALA A 868 1.29 29.46 13.49
N THR A 869 1.68 28.72 14.53
CA THR A 869 1.91 27.26 14.48
C THR A 869 1.16 26.47 15.56
N SER A 870 0.52 27.13 16.53
CA SER A 870 -0.25 26.46 17.59
C SER A 870 -1.71 26.95 17.61
N PRO A 871 -2.71 26.05 17.45
CA PRO A 871 -2.57 24.62 17.17
C PRO A 871 -1.91 24.36 15.80
N ALA A 872 -1.38 23.16 15.59
CA ALA A 872 -0.76 22.77 14.32
C ALA A 872 -1.66 23.12 13.12
N PRO A 873 -1.15 23.82 12.08
CA PRO A 873 -1.97 24.23 10.96
C PRO A 873 -2.56 23.07 10.17
N ALA A 874 -3.87 23.08 9.94
CA ALA A 874 -4.54 22.16 9.04
C ALA A 874 -4.31 22.58 7.58
N THR A 875 -3.70 21.71 6.78
CA THR A 875 -3.50 21.99 5.35
C THR A 875 -4.84 21.98 4.61
N VAL A 876 -5.14 23.08 3.91
CA VAL A 876 -6.30 23.25 3.03
C VAL A 876 -5.84 23.68 1.64
N ALA A 877 -6.62 23.34 0.63
CA ALA A 877 -6.35 23.75 -0.75
C ALA A 877 -7.64 23.85 -1.56
N GLY A 878 -7.65 24.71 -2.58
CA GLY A 878 -8.76 24.85 -3.52
C GLY A 878 -10.01 25.46 -2.88
N ASP A 879 -11.19 25.00 -3.33
CA ASP A 879 -12.48 25.50 -2.89
C ASP A 879 -12.91 24.97 -1.51
N GLN A 880 -13.30 25.89 -0.63
CA GLN A 880 -13.82 25.61 0.71
C GLN A 880 -15.34 25.80 0.82
N GLY A 881 -16.02 26.14 -0.27
CA GLY A 881 -17.49 26.23 -0.31
C GLY A 881 -18.15 24.90 0.08
N GLY A 882 -19.18 24.97 0.94
CA GLY A 882 -19.91 23.81 1.47
C GLY A 882 -19.27 23.13 2.67
N LYS A 883 -18.09 23.58 3.11
CA LYS A 883 -17.41 23.02 4.30
C LYS A 883 -17.88 23.70 5.58
N THR A 884 -17.76 22.97 6.69
CA THR A 884 -17.85 23.50 8.06
C THR A 884 -16.49 23.36 8.73
N LEU A 885 -15.90 24.46 9.18
CA LEU A 885 -14.58 24.49 9.79
C LEU A 885 -14.66 24.90 11.25
N ALA A 886 -14.06 24.10 12.12
CA ALA A 886 -13.93 24.38 13.55
C ALA A 886 -12.80 25.40 13.82
N PRO A 887 -12.65 25.92 15.05
CA PRO A 887 -11.62 26.91 15.37
C PRO A 887 -10.20 26.37 15.15
N GLY A 888 -9.27 27.19 14.68
CA GLY A 888 -7.89 26.76 14.43
C GLY A 888 -7.16 27.51 13.33
N ILE A 889 -5.98 26.98 12.96
CA ILE A 889 -5.13 27.52 11.91
C ILE A 889 -5.29 26.67 10.65
N TYR A 890 -5.50 27.31 9.50
CA TYR A 890 -5.70 26.68 8.20
C TYR A 890 -4.69 27.22 7.20
N LYS A 891 -3.84 26.35 6.64
CA LYS A 891 -2.75 26.75 5.75
C LYS A 891 -2.97 26.29 4.32
N SER A 892 -2.89 27.21 3.37
CA SER A 892 -2.90 26.95 1.93
C SER A 892 -1.60 27.40 1.30
N ASN A 893 -0.91 26.48 0.61
CA ASN A 893 0.30 26.78 -0.16
C ASN A 893 -0.03 27.38 -1.55
N SER A 894 -1.30 27.56 -1.87
CA SER A 894 -1.80 28.08 -3.14
C SER A 894 -2.99 29.02 -2.92
N THR A 895 -3.63 29.45 -4.01
CA THR A 895 -4.86 30.24 -3.95
C THR A 895 -5.98 29.48 -3.25
N LEU A 896 -6.70 30.16 -2.34
CA LEU A 896 -7.85 29.60 -1.63
C LEU A 896 -9.16 30.23 -2.17
N LEU A 897 -10.18 29.40 -2.36
CA LEU A 897 -11.46 29.80 -2.95
C LEU A 897 -12.64 29.51 -2.01
N ILE A 898 -13.70 30.31 -2.11
CA ILE A 898 -15.05 29.98 -1.60
C ILE A 898 -16.03 30.21 -2.75
N GLN A 899 -16.45 29.13 -3.40
CA GLN A 899 -17.19 29.21 -4.68
C GLN A 899 -18.40 28.27 -4.76
N SER A 900 -18.23 26.96 -4.54
CA SER A 900 -19.28 25.97 -4.82
C SER A 900 -20.39 25.92 -3.76
N GLY A 901 -20.29 26.72 -2.70
CA GLY A 901 -21.25 26.83 -1.61
C GLY A 901 -20.76 27.83 -0.56
N ASP A 902 -21.52 27.99 0.53
CA ASP A 902 -21.10 28.84 1.65
C ASP A 902 -20.13 28.10 2.57
N LEU A 903 -19.16 28.83 3.12
CA LEU A 903 -18.26 28.32 4.15
C LEU A 903 -18.88 28.60 5.53
N THR A 904 -19.06 27.56 6.35
CA THR A 904 -19.51 27.71 7.73
C THR A 904 -18.33 27.65 8.69
N LEU A 905 -18.21 28.64 9.57
CA LEU A 905 -17.26 28.67 10.68
C LEU A 905 -18.05 28.44 11.97
N ASP A 906 -17.79 27.33 12.63
CA ASP A 906 -18.53 26.88 13.81
C ASP A 906 -17.65 26.95 15.06
N ALA A 907 -18.01 27.84 15.98
CA ALA A 907 -17.34 28.01 17.26
C ALA A 907 -17.61 26.87 18.25
N GLN A 908 -18.55 25.97 17.96
CA GLN A 908 -18.87 24.83 18.81
C GLN A 908 -19.19 25.20 20.27
N GLY A 909 -19.74 26.39 20.49
CA GLY A 909 -20.10 26.93 21.80
C GLY A 909 -19.06 27.85 22.43
N ASP A 910 -17.86 28.01 21.86
CA ASP A 910 -16.83 28.94 22.35
C ASP A 910 -16.91 30.30 21.66
N PRO A 911 -17.46 31.36 22.29
CA PRO A 911 -17.50 32.68 21.69
C PRO A 911 -16.12 33.31 21.48
N ASN A 912 -15.07 32.81 22.14
CA ASN A 912 -13.69 33.28 21.98
C ASN A 912 -12.90 32.46 20.96
N ALA A 913 -13.54 31.53 20.25
CA ALA A 913 -12.95 30.76 19.17
C ALA A 913 -12.28 31.67 18.12
N VAL A 914 -11.09 31.27 17.67
CA VAL A 914 -10.25 32.00 16.70
C VAL A 914 -10.02 31.15 15.46
N TRP A 915 -10.07 31.80 14.29
CA TRP A 915 -9.66 31.23 13.00
C TRP A 915 -8.55 32.06 12.39
N ILE A 916 -7.46 31.41 11.98
CA ILE A 916 -6.40 32.02 11.19
C ILE A 916 -6.27 31.25 9.88
N PHE A 917 -6.55 31.92 8.75
CA PHE A 917 -6.29 31.38 7.42
C PHE A 917 -4.97 31.95 6.89
N GLN A 918 -3.98 31.09 6.69
CA GLN A 918 -2.67 31.40 6.10
C GLN A 918 -2.70 31.03 4.62
N ILE A 919 -2.74 32.00 3.72
CA ILE A 919 -2.93 31.77 2.29
C ILE A 919 -1.71 32.30 1.55
N ALA A 920 -0.87 31.41 1.01
CA ALA A 920 0.41 31.79 0.40
C ALA A 920 0.25 32.65 -0.88
N SER A 921 -0.88 32.54 -1.57
CA SER A 921 -1.15 33.25 -2.83
C SER A 921 -2.40 34.12 -2.72
N GLY A 922 -3.36 34.02 -3.66
CA GLY A 922 -4.58 34.83 -3.69
C GLY A 922 -5.72 34.22 -2.87
N PHE A 923 -6.68 35.06 -2.49
CA PHE A 923 -7.93 34.62 -1.88
C PHE A 923 -9.11 35.13 -2.71
N THR A 924 -10.11 34.29 -3.00
CA THR A 924 -11.27 34.71 -3.80
C THR A 924 -12.56 34.07 -3.31
N THR A 925 -13.58 34.90 -3.10
CA THR A 925 -14.97 34.44 -2.97
C THR A 925 -15.74 34.71 -4.26
N VAL A 926 -16.70 33.85 -4.59
CA VAL A 926 -17.63 34.05 -5.71
C VAL A 926 -19.03 34.10 -5.12
N GLY A 927 -19.66 35.27 -5.06
CA GLY A 927 -21.01 35.37 -4.50
C GLY A 927 -22.10 35.02 -5.52
N GLY A 928 -23.30 34.71 -5.02
CA GLY A 928 -24.43 34.19 -5.79
C GLY A 928 -25.12 33.03 -5.06
N ALA A 929 -25.10 31.83 -5.63
CA ALA A 929 -25.62 30.60 -5.01
C ALA A 929 -24.66 29.98 -3.95
N GLY A 930 -23.59 30.68 -3.58
CA GLY A 930 -22.54 30.28 -2.63
C GLY A 930 -21.55 31.44 -2.39
N GLY A 931 -20.42 31.15 -1.74
CA GLY A 931 -19.31 32.10 -1.55
C GLY A 931 -19.35 32.94 -0.27
N SER A 932 -20.43 32.89 0.50
CA SER A 932 -20.53 33.62 1.77
C SER A 932 -19.85 32.88 2.92
N VAL A 933 -19.54 33.62 3.99
CA VAL A 933 -19.04 33.07 5.24
C VAL A 933 -20.14 33.15 6.30
N ILE A 934 -20.57 31.98 6.79
CA ILE A 934 -21.61 31.81 7.80
C ILE A 934 -20.93 31.57 9.16
N LEU A 935 -21.39 32.27 10.19
CA LEU A 935 -20.95 32.06 11.58
C LEU A 935 -21.99 31.23 12.33
N SER A 936 -21.53 30.23 13.07
CA SER A 936 -22.36 29.36 13.90
C SER A 936 -21.67 29.05 15.23
N GLY A 937 -22.40 28.44 16.17
CA GLY A 937 -21.85 28.03 17.46
C GLY A 937 -21.31 29.15 18.35
N GLY A 938 -21.65 30.42 18.09
CA GLY A 938 -21.12 31.57 18.83
C GLY A 938 -19.93 32.28 18.18
N ALA A 939 -19.55 31.89 16.96
CA ALA A 939 -18.40 32.46 16.26
C ALA A 939 -18.58 33.98 16.02
N GLN A 940 -17.50 34.75 16.22
CA GLN A 940 -17.49 36.21 16.07
C GLN A 940 -16.54 36.64 14.96
N ALA A 941 -16.97 37.59 14.12
CA ALA A 941 -16.17 38.10 13.00
C ALA A 941 -14.83 38.71 13.46
N LYS A 942 -14.80 39.33 14.63
CA LYS A 942 -13.57 39.94 15.18
C LYS A 942 -12.44 38.93 15.46
N ASN A 943 -12.76 37.64 15.58
CA ASN A 943 -11.81 36.56 15.87
C ASN A 943 -11.39 35.76 14.61
N ILE A 944 -11.76 36.22 13.41
CA ILE A 944 -11.44 35.54 12.14
C ILE A 944 -10.43 36.39 11.39
N PHE A 945 -9.31 35.79 11.00
CA PHE A 945 -8.21 36.46 10.33
C PHE A 945 -7.84 35.74 9.04
N TRP A 946 -7.81 36.49 7.94
CA TRP A 946 -7.45 36.00 6.61
C TRP A 946 -6.13 36.65 6.21
N GLN A 947 -5.02 35.97 6.44
CA GLN A 947 -3.70 36.40 6.00
C GLN A 947 -3.49 35.92 4.55
N VAL A 948 -3.24 36.87 3.64
CA VAL A 948 -3.17 36.61 2.20
C VAL A 948 -1.85 37.11 1.63
N GLY A 949 -1.03 36.19 1.11
CA GLY A 949 0.31 36.44 0.57
C GLY A 949 0.34 37.26 -0.71
N SER A 950 -0.81 37.45 -1.36
CA SER A 950 -0.98 38.42 -2.45
C SER A 950 -2.27 39.22 -2.28
N SER A 951 -3.22 39.09 -3.20
CA SER A 951 -4.45 39.88 -3.26
C SER A 951 -5.68 39.06 -2.89
N ALA A 952 -6.65 39.74 -2.26
CA ALA A 952 -7.97 39.18 -1.97
C ALA A 952 -9.04 39.79 -2.88
N THR A 953 -9.98 38.97 -3.36
CA THR A 953 -11.16 39.41 -4.10
C THR A 953 -12.41 38.92 -3.40
N ILE A 954 -13.26 39.86 -2.94
CA ILE A 954 -14.56 39.56 -2.37
C ILE A 954 -15.60 39.70 -3.48
N GLY A 955 -16.16 38.57 -3.92
CA GLY A 955 -17.06 38.50 -5.09
C GLY A 955 -18.40 39.20 -4.91
N ASP A 956 -19.13 39.37 -6.02
CA ASP A 956 -20.40 40.08 -6.06
C ASP A 956 -21.43 39.51 -5.08
N ASN A 957 -22.16 40.36 -4.34
CA ASN A 957 -23.21 39.97 -3.39
C ASN A 957 -22.74 39.04 -2.24
N THR A 958 -21.43 38.85 -2.03
CA THR A 958 -20.89 38.03 -0.95
C THR A 958 -21.23 38.63 0.43
N LYS A 959 -21.65 37.79 1.38
CA LYS A 959 -21.71 38.15 2.81
C LYS A 959 -20.46 37.62 3.52
N PHE A 960 -19.46 38.48 3.69
CA PHE A 960 -18.15 38.11 4.21
C PHE A 960 -18.02 38.38 5.73
N LYS A 961 -17.21 37.57 6.41
CA LYS A 961 -16.94 37.67 7.86
C LYS A 961 -15.44 37.54 8.13
N GLY A 962 -14.90 38.48 8.90
CA GLY A 962 -13.51 38.43 9.36
C GLY A 962 -12.63 39.59 8.89
N ASN A 963 -11.39 39.61 9.35
CA ASN A 963 -10.40 40.64 9.07
C ASN A 963 -9.47 40.14 7.95
N VAL A 964 -9.44 40.83 6.81
CA VAL A 964 -8.55 40.50 5.70
C VAL A 964 -7.25 41.30 5.84
N LEU A 965 -6.12 40.59 5.93
CA LEU A 965 -4.77 41.12 5.98
C LEU A 965 -4.05 40.71 4.68
N ALA A 966 -4.13 41.55 3.66
CA ALA A 966 -3.55 41.24 2.34
C ALA A 966 -2.21 41.93 2.12
N LEU A 967 -1.27 41.22 1.49
CA LEU A 967 0.04 41.78 1.19
C LEU A 967 -0.05 42.84 0.08
N THR A 968 -0.78 42.57 -1.01
CA THR A 968 -0.77 43.41 -2.22
C THR A 968 -2.04 44.25 -2.42
N SER A 969 -3.23 43.67 -2.51
CA SER A 969 -4.46 44.46 -2.70
C SER A 969 -5.72 43.74 -2.26
N ILE A 970 -6.81 44.48 -2.04
CA ILE A 970 -8.15 43.93 -1.83
C ILE A 970 -9.11 44.56 -2.82
N THR A 971 -9.87 43.74 -3.53
CA THR A 971 -10.98 44.18 -4.38
C THR A 971 -12.30 43.70 -3.78
N MET A 972 -13.22 44.63 -3.53
CA MET A 972 -14.61 44.34 -3.20
C MET A 972 -15.47 44.55 -4.44
N ASN A 973 -16.09 43.48 -4.90
CA ASN A 973 -16.99 43.51 -6.05
C ASN A 973 -18.41 43.96 -5.65
N SER A 974 -19.30 44.08 -6.63
CA SER A 974 -20.57 44.80 -6.49
C SER A 974 -21.46 44.21 -5.40
N ASN A 975 -22.03 45.06 -4.53
CA ASN A 975 -22.96 44.67 -3.46
C ASN A 975 -22.40 43.70 -2.41
N ALA A 976 -21.08 43.48 -2.36
CA ALA A 976 -20.47 42.71 -1.28
C ALA A 976 -20.63 43.44 0.06
N THR A 977 -20.94 42.67 1.10
CA THR A 977 -21.09 43.15 2.48
C THR A 977 -20.13 42.41 3.39
N ILE A 978 -19.46 43.13 4.28
CA ILE A 978 -18.52 42.57 5.24
C ILE A 978 -18.88 43.02 6.66
N VAL A 979 -18.77 42.09 7.60
CA VAL A 979 -18.57 42.39 9.02
C VAL A 979 -17.13 42.04 9.34
N GLY A 980 -16.26 43.04 9.47
CA GLY A 980 -14.82 42.81 9.35
C GLY A 980 -14.02 44.04 8.94
N ARG A 981 -12.82 43.80 8.39
CA ARG A 981 -11.85 44.84 8.00
C ARG A 981 -11.14 44.46 6.70
N MET A 982 -10.76 45.47 5.90
CA MET A 982 -9.98 45.35 4.67
C MET A 982 -8.64 46.07 4.83
N LEU A 983 -7.60 45.34 5.23
CA LEU A 983 -6.31 45.90 5.61
C LEU A 983 -5.22 45.40 4.64
N VAL A 984 -4.51 46.33 4.01
CA VAL A 984 -3.51 46.07 2.97
C VAL A 984 -2.17 46.69 3.34
N ILE A 985 -1.09 45.91 3.22
CA ILE A 985 0.25 46.35 3.60
C ILE A 985 0.91 47.21 2.51
N ASN A 986 0.89 46.76 1.25
CA ASN A 986 1.71 47.36 0.19
C ASN A 986 0.95 48.02 -0.96
N GLY A 987 -0.34 47.75 -1.14
CA GLY A 987 -1.10 48.32 -2.27
C GLY A 987 -2.44 48.91 -1.88
N ALA A 988 -3.46 48.63 -2.68
CA ALA A 988 -4.71 49.39 -2.71
C ALA A 988 -5.93 48.57 -2.28
N VAL A 989 -6.96 49.28 -1.81
CA VAL A 989 -8.32 48.75 -1.64
C VAL A 989 -9.24 49.36 -2.67
N VAL A 990 -9.91 48.52 -3.46
CA VAL A 990 -10.79 48.93 -4.56
C VAL A 990 -12.20 48.41 -4.30
N MET A 991 -13.17 49.31 -4.19
CA MET A 991 -14.60 48.99 -4.18
C MET A 991 -15.16 49.29 -5.58
N THR A 992 -15.71 48.28 -6.25
CA THR A 992 -16.13 48.44 -7.65
C THR A 992 -17.52 49.06 -7.79
N ASN A 993 -18.38 48.92 -6.77
CA ASN A 993 -19.71 49.51 -6.70
C ASN A 993 -20.12 49.72 -5.23
N THR A 994 -21.43 49.70 -4.92
CA THR A 994 -21.99 49.81 -3.57
C THR A 994 -21.53 48.65 -2.69
N ASN A 995 -20.78 48.94 -1.64
CA ASN A 995 -20.30 47.98 -0.65
C ASN A 995 -20.63 48.45 0.78
N ILE A 996 -20.80 47.52 1.72
CA ILE A 996 -20.98 47.83 3.14
C ILE A 996 -19.88 47.18 3.94
N ILE A 997 -19.15 47.98 4.71
CA ILE A 997 -18.16 47.52 5.70
C ILE A 997 -18.65 47.90 7.09
N GLU A 998 -18.97 46.91 7.91
CA GLU A 998 -19.45 47.08 9.29
C GLU A 998 -18.40 46.59 10.30
N LYS A 999 -18.33 47.28 11.44
CA LYS A 999 -17.45 46.92 12.55
C LYS A 999 -17.73 45.48 13.04
N PRO A 1000 -16.70 44.63 13.17
CA PRO A 1000 -16.86 43.25 13.62
C PRO A 1000 -16.98 43.06 15.13
#